data_AF-A0A1H5PL15-F1
#
_entry.id   AF-A0A1H5PL15-F1
#
_cell.length_a   1.000
_cell.length_b   1.000
_cell.length_c   1.000
_cell.angle_alpha   90.00
_cell.angle_beta   90.00
_cell.angle_gamma   90.00
#
_symmetry.space_group_name_H-M   'P 1'
#
loop_
_entity.id
_entity.type
_entity.pdbx_description
1 polymer ?
#
loop_
_entity_poly.entity_id
_entity_poly.type
_entity_poly.pdbx_seq_one_letter_code
_entity_poly.pdbx_strand_id
1 'polypeptide(L)'
;MLVALTLPATPAQALGLTCRWTGAGGDANWSTAQNWADCAGGAPGDADGVVFGPGAAGQEAVNDLGGTTFSVLRVEAPGYELSGDDIEAHFFTVSAPTTLATGLEIPSSAGEHLHHVTADLTIEAPHQLRFTQAANATDIVQLEDGATLAARIGGDDEALRFRGDGIVALRGSTYAGTIGLEDSVTVRCGGTDCGGAGGAVTVVEEATLEFTGDTEFQRPITLGNGGVLGPYSLVAGPHAVTLAEPVTLGAYVHVRGGTGGDPLSFAGDLHVGDGVLALDGDAVVPQFASLTSDPNGEVLVGTAHGPGRLSIDEGQFGHEGLTAVNGAESLLVVNDALALGPAGSGMTTAYDGAVVGTEDTITLDEELRVGDQSVLATLAPGASLTVTDVALTNGGGRVETRATPSVVDLVSVGGSGDLALASAGIDAPIIFSDGGSSTYDGLTVAESGAVSLHRDTSVPGDFEIQDAHVTTVHTGHADLHDLIPDSAELSITGGGMFVLNDNEAVGSLAGSGAAGSVLLVDAASALSVVGSASTSFDGDLRGAGTLRHGGSGSLVLGGDWTQNAAGSRLSVAGGSVAVDGDLGLTAASVQGVLRGAGTVGSLALSGGTVAPGASAGCLTVNDEFTGDGTVAVELGGYSACDGFDRIATSFQTLGDVTWDVTVLDGFAPVEGDEFAVVTTSGPGSTDLAAQEVTSGEYTFDAVWDGTDVLLRVTSAPDLPPTPSPSPSPDPTDGPGDESGSESGSGSDSGSEAGSDDGSGVGDDDPGEGDLLPDTGVWTLGGVALAGLLLAAGLLALRARRRAMGAA
;
A
#
# COMPACT_ATOMS: atom_id res chain seq x y z
N MET A 1 73.96 -8.89 78.76
CA MET A 1 72.59 -8.84 78.19
C MET A 1 72.68 -7.95 76.96
N LEU A 2 72.70 -8.55 75.78
CA LEU A 2 72.83 -7.88 74.48
C LEU A 2 71.60 -8.33 73.66
N VAL A 3 70.73 -7.39 73.31
CA VAL A 3 69.53 -7.63 72.50
C VAL A 3 69.96 -7.61 71.04
N ALA A 4 69.83 -8.74 70.34
CA ALA A 4 70.07 -8.83 68.90
C ALA A 4 68.86 -8.27 68.15
N LEU A 5 69.06 -7.12 67.51
CA LEU A 5 68.09 -6.48 66.64
C LEU A 5 68.15 -7.17 65.26
N THR A 6 67.23 -8.09 65.00
CA THR A 6 67.01 -8.64 63.65
C THR A 6 66.37 -7.55 62.79
N LEU A 7 67.15 -6.91 61.94
CA LEU A 7 66.64 -6.06 60.86
C LEU A 7 65.86 -6.95 59.88
N PRO A 8 64.59 -6.65 59.55
CA PRO A 8 63.91 -7.36 58.48
C PRO A 8 64.71 -7.19 57.20
N ALA A 9 64.94 -8.29 56.47
CA ALA A 9 65.52 -8.23 55.15
C ALA A 9 64.65 -7.28 54.31
N THR A 10 65.27 -6.28 53.70
CA THR A 10 64.60 -5.46 52.68
C THR A 10 64.03 -6.42 51.64
N PRO A 11 62.74 -6.34 51.29
CA PRO A 11 62.19 -7.15 50.21
C PRO A 11 63.09 -6.97 49.00
N ALA A 12 63.58 -8.09 48.44
CA ALA A 12 64.35 -8.06 47.22
C ALA A 12 63.49 -7.33 46.18
N GLN A 13 64.00 -6.23 45.63
CA GLN A 13 63.28 -5.51 44.59
C GLN A 13 63.10 -6.48 43.42
N ALA A 14 61.84 -6.67 43.00
CA ALA A 14 61.50 -7.30 41.74
C ALA A 14 62.36 -6.68 40.64
N LEU A 15 63.11 -7.53 39.93
CA LEU A 15 64.03 -7.08 38.90
C LEU A 15 63.30 -6.75 37.59
N GLY A 16 61.99 -7.02 37.49
CA GLY A 16 61.20 -6.80 36.28
C GLY A 16 61.73 -7.61 35.11
N LEU A 17 62.07 -8.88 35.37
CA LEU A 17 62.65 -9.78 34.37
C LEU A 17 61.59 -10.19 33.36
N THR A 18 62.01 -10.52 32.14
CA THR A 18 61.14 -11.17 31.16
C THR A 18 61.48 -12.66 31.14
N CYS A 19 60.57 -13.44 31.70
CA CYS A 19 60.65 -14.87 31.91
C CYS A 19 60.02 -15.64 30.76
N ARG A 20 60.80 -16.43 30.02
CA ARG A 20 60.30 -17.21 28.88
C ARG A 20 60.01 -18.66 29.29
N TRP A 21 58.79 -19.12 29.07
CA TRP A 21 58.42 -20.51 29.30
C TRP A 21 59.12 -21.43 28.31
N THR A 22 59.81 -22.43 28.84
CA THR A 22 60.51 -23.49 28.10
C THR A 22 59.88 -24.86 28.31
N GLY A 23 59.14 -25.06 29.41
CA GLY A 23 58.56 -26.35 29.79
C GLY A 23 59.60 -27.47 29.92
N ALA A 24 60.86 -27.16 30.22
CA ALA A 24 61.97 -28.12 30.28
C ALA A 24 62.15 -28.80 31.65
N GLY A 25 61.34 -28.42 32.64
CA GLY A 25 61.33 -28.98 33.99
C GLY A 25 60.69 -30.36 34.06
N GLY A 26 60.64 -30.92 35.28
CA GLY A 26 60.06 -32.24 35.54
C GLY A 26 58.53 -32.26 35.69
N ASP A 27 57.91 -31.08 35.69
CA ASP A 27 56.48 -30.84 35.88
C ASP A 27 56.06 -29.59 35.08
N ALA A 28 54.77 -29.26 35.07
CA ALA A 28 54.20 -28.11 34.36
C ALA A 28 54.05 -26.85 35.24
N ASN A 29 54.64 -26.81 36.43
CA ASN A 29 54.40 -25.73 37.40
C ASN A 29 55.21 -24.47 37.08
N TRP A 30 54.61 -23.29 37.30
CA TRP A 30 55.29 -22.00 37.14
C TRP A 30 56.35 -21.77 38.23
N SER A 31 56.22 -22.35 39.42
CA SER A 31 57.21 -22.28 40.50
C SER A 31 58.50 -23.07 40.24
N THR A 32 58.50 -23.96 39.24
CA THR A 32 59.67 -24.76 38.85
C THR A 32 60.62 -23.94 37.97
N ALA A 33 61.72 -23.46 38.53
CA ALA A 33 62.70 -22.62 37.83
C ALA A 33 63.24 -23.22 36.51
N GLN A 34 63.33 -24.55 36.40
CA GLN A 34 63.77 -25.24 35.17
C GLN A 34 62.78 -25.10 34.01
N ASN A 35 61.53 -24.75 34.27
CA ASN A 35 60.55 -24.45 33.23
C ASN A 35 60.78 -23.09 32.58
N TRP A 36 61.67 -22.25 33.12
CA TRP A 36 61.84 -20.89 32.65
C TRP A 36 63.27 -20.60 32.17
N ALA A 37 63.36 -19.87 31.05
CA ALA A 37 64.55 -19.19 30.59
C ALA A 37 64.48 -17.70 30.93
N ASP A 38 65.64 -17.05 30.95
CA ASP A 38 65.78 -15.60 31.15
C ASP A 38 65.30 -15.05 32.51
N CYS A 39 64.88 -15.92 33.46
CA CYS A 39 64.49 -15.57 34.84
C CYS A 39 65.65 -15.57 35.86
N ALA A 40 66.88 -15.25 35.44
CA ALA A 40 68.06 -15.30 36.32
C ALA A 40 68.27 -16.63 37.08
N GLY A 41 67.77 -17.74 36.53
CA GLY A 41 67.85 -19.08 37.13
C GLY A 41 66.78 -19.39 38.19
N GLY A 42 65.81 -18.50 38.39
CA GLY A 42 64.63 -18.68 39.25
C GLY A 42 63.34 -18.90 38.46
N ALA A 43 62.23 -18.98 39.18
CA ALA A 43 60.88 -18.84 38.63
C ALA A 43 60.46 -17.34 38.59
N PRO A 44 59.45 -16.96 37.79
CA PRO A 44 58.91 -15.59 37.79
C PRO A 44 58.41 -15.18 39.18
N GLY A 45 58.58 -13.90 39.53
CA GLY A 45 58.00 -13.28 40.72
C GLY A 45 57.21 -12.01 40.39
N ASP A 46 56.84 -11.25 41.43
CA ASP A 46 56.10 -10.00 41.28
C ASP A 46 56.79 -9.05 40.29
N ALA A 47 56.00 -8.38 39.46
CA ALA A 47 56.41 -7.47 38.40
C ALA A 47 57.29 -8.06 37.28
N ASP A 48 57.64 -9.35 37.31
CA ASP A 48 58.24 -10.00 36.14
C ASP A 48 57.20 -10.15 35.02
N GLY A 49 57.64 -10.17 33.76
CA GLY A 49 56.82 -10.46 32.60
C GLY A 49 56.95 -11.93 32.22
N VAL A 50 55.86 -12.61 31.89
CA VAL A 50 55.87 -14.02 31.48
C VAL A 50 55.56 -14.15 29.99
N VAL A 51 56.38 -14.93 29.27
CA VAL A 51 56.31 -15.09 27.81
C VAL A 51 56.22 -16.56 27.42
N PHE A 52 55.14 -16.92 26.73
CA PHE A 52 54.87 -18.23 26.14
C PHE A 52 55.16 -18.18 24.64
N GLY A 53 56.43 -18.40 24.28
CA GLY A 53 56.92 -18.29 22.90
C GLY A 53 57.19 -19.64 22.22
N PRO A 54 57.54 -19.66 20.93
CA PRO A 54 57.76 -20.92 20.22
C PRO A 54 58.91 -21.75 20.81
N GLY A 55 58.81 -23.08 20.69
CA GLY A 55 59.89 -24.01 21.00
C GLY A 55 59.93 -24.55 22.43
N ALA A 56 58.89 -24.32 23.25
CA ALA A 56 58.78 -24.98 24.55
C ALA A 56 58.63 -26.50 24.40
N ALA A 57 59.31 -27.25 25.28
CA ALA A 57 59.25 -28.71 25.31
C ALA A 57 57.91 -29.25 25.85
N GLY A 58 57.26 -28.48 26.73
CA GLY A 58 55.89 -28.70 27.19
C GLY A 58 55.06 -27.43 27.03
N GLN A 59 53.83 -27.56 26.53
CA GLN A 59 52.89 -26.45 26.34
C GLN A 59 51.74 -26.43 27.37
N GLU A 60 51.64 -27.47 28.19
CA GLU A 60 50.86 -27.43 29.42
C GLU A 60 51.63 -26.58 30.44
N ALA A 61 51.00 -25.52 30.95
CA ALA A 61 51.61 -24.68 31.98
C ALA A 61 50.59 -24.37 33.08
N VAL A 62 50.90 -24.79 34.30
CA VAL A 62 50.05 -24.65 35.49
C VAL A 62 50.61 -23.53 36.36
N ASN A 63 49.90 -22.42 36.42
CA ASN A 63 50.19 -21.32 37.33
C ASN A 63 49.92 -21.76 38.78
N ASP A 64 50.97 -21.99 39.55
CA ASP A 64 50.92 -22.29 40.99
C ASP A 64 51.53 -21.14 41.83
N LEU A 65 51.58 -19.94 41.23
CA LEU A 65 52.12 -18.72 41.82
C LEU A 65 51.00 -17.74 42.23
N GLY A 66 49.87 -18.24 42.77
CA GLY A 66 48.74 -17.39 43.17
C GLY A 66 49.13 -16.18 44.04
N GLY A 67 48.53 -15.03 43.73
CA GLY A 67 48.81 -13.74 44.38
C GLY A 67 50.10 -13.04 43.90
N THR A 68 50.75 -13.56 42.86
CA THR A 68 51.86 -12.89 42.17
C THR A 68 51.30 -12.03 41.04
N THR A 69 51.60 -10.73 41.04
CA THR A 69 51.16 -9.82 39.99
C THR A 69 52.27 -9.59 38.96
N PHE A 70 52.09 -10.08 37.74
CA PHE A 70 53.06 -9.94 36.65
C PHE A 70 52.96 -8.56 35.98
N SER A 71 54.07 -8.08 35.42
CA SER A 71 54.04 -6.84 34.62
C SER A 71 53.38 -7.05 33.27
N VAL A 72 53.56 -8.23 32.64
CA VAL A 72 52.94 -8.56 31.36
C VAL A 72 52.78 -10.07 31.19
N LEU A 73 51.63 -10.50 30.66
CA LEU A 73 51.43 -11.84 30.10
C LEU A 73 51.54 -11.78 28.57
N ARG A 74 52.43 -12.55 27.97
CA ARG A 74 52.55 -12.63 26.51
C ARG A 74 52.47 -14.05 25.99
N VAL A 75 51.62 -14.28 25.00
CA VAL A 75 51.55 -15.56 24.27
C VAL A 75 51.85 -15.33 22.79
N GLU A 76 52.98 -15.87 22.33
CA GLU A 76 53.55 -15.65 20.99
C GLU A 76 53.48 -16.91 20.09
N ALA A 77 53.04 -18.05 20.62
CA ALA A 77 52.92 -19.30 19.85
C ALA A 77 51.65 -20.08 20.26
N PRO A 78 51.04 -20.84 19.34
CA PRO A 78 49.80 -21.57 19.62
C PRO A 78 50.06 -22.86 20.43
N GLY A 79 48.99 -23.45 20.95
CA GLY A 79 49.00 -24.77 21.60
C GLY A 79 49.30 -24.75 23.09
N TYR A 80 49.38 -23.57 23.71
CA TYR A 80 49.46 -23.45 25.16
C TYR A 80 48.10 -23.65 25.81
N GLU A 81 48.09 -24.49 26.85
CA GLU A 81 46.96 -24.67 27.78
C GLU A 81 47.41 -24.12 29.14
N LEU A 82 46.99 -22.89 29.45
CA LEU A 82 47.32 -22.24 30.72
C LEU A 82 46.21 -22.54 31.74
N SER A 83 46.57 -23.11 32.89
CA SER A 83 45.64 -23.50 33.95
C SER A 83 46.20 -23.17 35.34
N GLY A 84 45.46 -23.47 36.41
CA GLY A 84 45.92 -23.29 37.80
C GLY A 84 45.26 -22.12 38.50
N ASP A 85 46.02 -21.40 39.33
CA ASP A 85 45.61 -20.16 39.98
C ASP A 85 45.36 -19.06 38.94
N ASP A 86 44.50 -18.09 39.27
CA ASP A 86 44.24 -16.92 38.41
C ASP A 86 45.55 -16.17 38.12
N ILE A 87 45.72 -15.76 36.86
CA ILE A 87 46.89 -15.02 36.41
C ILE A 87 46.61 -13.53 36.64
N GLU A 88 47.34 -12.90 37.55
CA GLU A 88 47.28 -11.44 37.73
C GLU A 88 48.36 -10.76 36.88
N ALA A 89 48.00 -9.91 35.92
CA ALA A 89 48.96 -9.21 35.07
C ALA A 89 48.51 -7.79 34.70
N HIS A 90 49.40 -6.80 34.79
CA HIS A 90 49.08 -5.41 34.41
C HIS A 90 48.79 -5.23 32.92
N PHE A 91 49.45 -6.01 32.06
CA PHE A 91 49.26 -5.98 30.61
C PHE A 91 49.16 -7.40 30.06
N PHE A 92 48.50 -7.55 28.92
CA PHE A 92 48.54 -8.81 28.19
C PHE A 92 48.66 -8.59 26.68
N THR A 93 49.30 -9.55 26.01
CA THR A 93 49.47 -9.59 24.57
C THR A 93 49.30 -11.02 24.09
N VAL A 94 48.24 -11.29 23.32
CA VAL A 94 47.98 -12.59 22.71
C VAL A 94 48.16 -12.47 21.21
N SER A 95 49.17 -13.14 20.68
CA SER A 95 49.55 -13.10 19.26
C SER A 95 49.53 -14.48 18.60
N ALA A 96 49.01 -15.49 19.31
CA ALA A 96 48.70 -16.80 18.79
C ALA A 96 47.45 -17.38 19.50
N PRO A 97 46.67 -18.25 18.83
CA PRO A 97 45.49 -18.86 19.44
C PRO A 97 45.78 -19.50 20.80
N THR A 98 45.06 -19.08 21.83
CA THR A 98 45.32 -19.43 23.23
C THR A 98 44.02 -19.76 23.96
N THR A 99 44.04 -20.82 24.77
CA THR A 99 42.96 -21.17 25.71
C THR A 99 43.47 -21.04 27.15
N LEU A 100 42.75 -20.28 27.97
CA LEU A 100 42.97 -20.17 29.41
C LEU A 100 41.91 -21.00 30.15
N ALA A 101 42.34 -22.06 30.82
CA ALA A 101 41.56 -22.79 31.82
C ALA A 101 41.85 -22.24 33.24
N THR A 102 42.06 -20.93 33.33
CA THR A 102 42.24 -20.14 34.55
C THR A 102 41.75 -18.70 34.33
N GLY A 103 41.49 -17.94 35.39
CA GLY A 103 41.14 -16.53 35.28
C GLY A 103 42.32 -15.66 34.89
N LEU A 104 42.02 -14.51 34.30
CA LEU A 104 42.99 -13.46 34.00
C LEU A 104 42.53 -12.17 34.69
N GLU A 105 43.24 -11.74 35.73
CA GLU A 105 42.96 -10.52 36.47
C GLU A 105 43.91 -9.40 36.04
N ILE A 106 43.34 -8.27 35.66
CA ILE A 106 44.02 -7.09 35.13
C ILE A 106 43.90 -5.95 36.16
N PRO A 107 44.87 -5.78 37.06
CA PRO A 107 44.91 -4.64 37.96
C PRO A 107 45.41 -3.39 37.22
N SER A 108 44.58 -2.35 37.13
CA SER A 108 44.87 -1.13 36.37
C SER A 108 44.88 0.11 37.27
N SER A 109 45.93 0.91 37.15
CA SER A 109 46.01 2.22 37.82
C SER A 109 45.19 3.29 37.07
N ALA A 110 45.02 4.48 37.64
CA ALA A 110 44.39 5.58 36.91
C ALA A 110 45.12 5.86 35.57
N GLY A 111 44.37 6.22 34.53
CA GLY A 111 44.86 6.41 33.17
C GLY A 111 44.44 5.31 32.19
N GLU A 112 44.96 5.38 30.96
CA GLU A 112 44.66 4.41 29.90
C GLU A 112 45.68 3.26 29.87
N HIS A 113 45.19 2.02 29.74
CA HIS A 113 46.01 0.81 29.61
C HIS A 113 45.61 0.06 28.35
N LEU A 114 46.60 -0.37 27.57
CA LEU A 114 46.39 -1.01 26.27
C LEU A 114 46.80 -2.47 26.31
N HIS A 115 45.89 -3.34 25.89
CA HIS A 115 46.08 -4.78 25.76
C HIS A 115 45.88 -5.18 24.30
N HIS A 116 46.67 -6.15 23.82
CA HIS A 116 46.65 -6.55 22.41
C HIS A 116 46.18 -8.00 22.25
N VAL A 117 45.24 -8.22 21.33
CA VAL A 117 44.72 -9.54 20.94
C VAL A 117 44.74 -9.62 19.42
N THR A 118 45.80 -10.18 18.86
CA THR A 118 45.97 -10.35 17.40
C THR A 118 45.71 -11.81 16.96
N ALA A 119 45.21 -12.64 17.88
CA ALA A 119 44.80 -14.02 17.64
C ALA A 119 43.77 -14.44 18.70
N ASP A 120 43.02 -15.52 18.43
CA ASP A 120 41.93 -15.96 19.30
C ASP A 120 42.38 -16.20 20.76
N LEU A 121 41.67 -15.57 21.70
CA LEU A 121 41.81 -15.78 23.13
C LEU A 121 40.50 -16.33 23.68
N THR A 122 40.53 -17.58 24.15
CA THR A 122 39.39 -18.19 24.84
C THR A 122 39.68 -18.33 26.32
N ILE A 123 38.79 -17.85 27.19
CA ILE A 123 38.80 -18.15 28.63
C ILE A 123 37.62 -19.08 28.93
N GLU A 124 37.93 -20.27 29.45
CA GLU A 124 36.92 -21.31 29.68
C GLU A 124 36.09 -21.02 30.94
N ALA A 125 34.81 -21.37 30.91
CA ALA A 125 33.99 -21.33 32.12
C ALA A 125 34.52 -22.32 33.17
N PRO A 126 34.52 -21.98 34.47
CA PRO A 126 33.87 -20.81 35.09
C PRO A 126 34.76 -19.56 35.19
N HIS A 127 35.94 -19.56 34.57
CA HIS A 127 36.91 -18.48 34.66
C HIS A 127 36.47 -17.24 33.87
N GLN A 128 37.15 -16.12 34.12
CA GLN A 128 36.80 -14.82 33.55
C GLN A 128 38.05 -13.96 33.29
N LEU A 129 37.92 -13.03 32.34
CA LEU A 129 38.79 -11.86 32.22
C LEU A 129 38.23 -10.79 33.16
N ARG A 130 38.94 -10.49 34.24
CA ARG A 130 38.51 -9.54 35.27
C ARG A 130 39.38 -8.29 35.24
N PHE A 131 38.78 -7.12 35.18
CA PHE A 131 39.48 -5.84 35.32
C PHE A 131 39.26 -5.27 36.72
N THR A 132 40.34 -5.11 37.49
CA THR A 132 40.31 -4.51 38.83
C THR A 132 40.88 -3.10 38.73
N GLN A 133 40.00 -2.12 38.57
CA GLN A 133 40.33 -0.79 38.06
C GLN A 133 40.36 0.26 39.18
N ALA A 134 41.44 1.04 39.24
CA ALA A 134 41.46 2.23 40.07
C ALA A 134 40.55 3.32 39.48
N ALA A 135 40.10 4.26 40.31
CA ALA A 135 39.26 5.36 39.86
C ALA A 135 39.87 6.13 38.68
N ASN A 136 39.08 6.35 37.62
CA ASN A 136 39.48 6.96 36.34
C ASN A 136 40.49 6.12 35.53
N ALA A 137 40.51 4.80 35.72
CA ALA A 137 41.21 3.90 34.80
C ALA A 137 40.34 3.65 33.56
N THR A 138 40.99 3.42 32.42
CA THR A 138 40.34 2.96 31.20
C THR A 138 41.19 1.87 30.60
N ASP A 139 40.68 0.65 30.58
CA ASP A 139 41.35 -0.46 29.91
C ASP A 139 40.86 -0.55 28.47
N ILE A 140 41.79 -0.73 27.55
CA ILE A 140 41.55 -0.79 26.10
C ILE A 140 42.05 -2.14 25.61
N VAL A 141 41.14 -2.98 25.12
CA VAL A 141 41.48 -4.23 24.45
C VAL A 141 41.44 -3.99 22.95
N GLN A 142 42.62 -3.95 22.33
CA GLN A 142 42.80 -3.84 20.88
C GLN A 142 42.75 -5.23 20.27
N LEU A 143 41.72 -5.50 19.46
CA LEU A 143 41.60 -6.70 18.64
C LEU A 143 42.09 -6.40 17.22
N GLU A 144 42.98 -7.23 16.71
CA GLU A 144 43.56 -7.06 15.37
C GLU A 144 43.46 -8.36 14.59
N ASP A 145 43.55 -8.27 13.26
CA ASP A 145 43.55 -9.41 12.34
C ASP A 145 42.29 -10.30 12.47
N GLY A 146 41.15 -9.71 12.86
CA GLY A 146 39.89 -10.44 13.05
C GLY A 146 39.87 -11.39 14.24
N ALA A 147 40.75 -11.18 15.24
CA ALA A 147 40.85 -12.05 16.41
C ALA A 147 39.55 -12.15 17.21
N THR A 148 39.28 -13.32 17.80
CA THR A 148 38.13 -13.53 18.70
C THR A 148 38.55 -13.57 20.16
N LEU A 149 38.01 -12.67 20.99
CA LEU A 149 38.03 -12.75 22.45
C LEU A 149 36.75 -13.44 22.94
N ALA A 150 36.85 -14.69 23.38
CA ALA A 150 35.74 -15.47 23.92
C ALA A 150 35.90 -15.68 25.43
N ALA A 151 35.27 -14.82 26.24
CA ALA A 151 35.45 -14.85 27.69
C ALA A 151 34.21 -14.38 28.44
N ARG A 152 34.12 -14.76 29.72
CA ARG A 152 33.32 -14.03 30.68
C ARG A 152 34.07 -12.76 31.06
N ILE A 153 33.43 -11.59 30.96
CA ILE A 153 34.06 -10.31 31.30
C ILE A 153 33.53 -9.82 32.66
N GLY A 154 34.42 -9.51 33.59
CA GLY A 154 34.06 -8.96 34.89
C GLY A 154 34.92 -7.76 35.25
N GLY A 155 34.49 -6.93 36.19
CA GLY A 155 35.28 -5.82 36.66
C GLY A 155 34.48 -4.80 37.45
N ASP A 156 35.17 -3.73 37.86
CA ASP A 156 34.61 -2.63 38.65
C ASP A 156 33.80 -1.65 37.78
N ASP A 157 33.39 -0.51 38.35
CA ASP A 157 32.50 0.49 37.74
C ASP A 157 33.20 1.49 36.78
N GLU A 158 34.41 1.18 36.32
CA GLU A 158 35.23 2.08 35.49
C GLU A 158 35.01 1.87 33.97
N ALA A 159 35.87 2.40 33.10
CA ALA A 159 35.68 2.30 31.65
C ALA A 159 36.47 1.12 31.03
N LEU A 160 35.82 0.35 30.17
CA LEU A 160 36.42 -0.67 29.32
C LEU A 160 36.12 -0.37 27.86
N ARG A 161 37.13 -0.40 27.00
CA ARG A 161 36.97 -0.18 25.55
C ARG A 161 37.48 -1.38 24.75
N PHE A 162 36.75 -1.70 23.69
CA PHE A 162 37.18 -2.64 22.66
C PHE A 162 37.39 -1.88 21.35
N ARG A 163 38.52 -2.14 20.68
CA ARG A 163 38.96 -1.46 19.46
C ARG A 163 39.45 -2.44 18.40
N GLY A 164 39.52 -2.01 17.15
CA GLY A 164 40.03 -2.74 15.99
C GLY A 164 38.97 -3.54 15.23
N ASP A 165 39.33 -4.71 14.66
CA ASP A 165 38.51 -5.42 13.67
C ASP A 165 38.08 -6.85 14.08
N GLY A 166 38.18 -7.15 15.39
CA GLY A 166 37.90 -8.47 15.94
C GLY A 166 36.48 -8.69 16.48
N ILE A 167 36.28 -9.85 17.11
CA ILE A 167 35.01 -10.27 17.71
C ILE A 167 35.20 -10.45 19.22
N VAL A 168 34.31 -9.87 20.02
CA VAL A 168 34.19 -10.17 21.46
C VAL A 168 32.96 -11.05 21.66
N ALA A 169 33.16 -12.35 21.83
CA ALA A 169 32.09 -13.31 22.12
C ALA A 169 31.89 -13.44 23.63
N LEU A 170 30.95 -12.68 24.18
CA LEU A 170 30.64 -12.70 25.61
C LEU A 170 30.06 -14.07 26.01
N ARG A 171 30.58 -14.64 27.09
CA ARG A 171 30.09 -15.88 27.73
C ARG A 171 29.53 -15.61 29.13
N GLY A 172 28.87 -14.46 29.26
CA GLY A 172 28.55 -13.81 30.53
C GLY A 172 29.32 -12.52 30.70
N SER A 173 28.66 -11.51 31.23
CA SER A 173 29.33 -10.31 31.72
C SER A 173 28.81 -9.95 33.11
N THR A 174 29.73 -9.64 34.01
CA THR A 174 29.43 -9.01 35.30
C THR A 174 30.16 -7.67 35.43
N TYR A 175 30.64 -7.12 34.31
CA TYR A 175 31.29 -5.82 34.28
C TYR A 175 30.25 -4.73 34.55
N ALA A 176 30.45 -3.96 35.61
CA ALA A 176 29.47 -2.98 36.07
C ALA A 176 29.72 -1.56 35.54
N GLY A 177 30.92 -1.30 35.02
CA GLY A 177 31.31 -0.03 34.42
C GLY A 177 30.86 0.17 32.96
N THR A 178 31.27 1.27 32.34
CA THR A 178 30.90 1.59 30.95
C THR A 178 31.70 0.76 29.94
N ILE A 179 31.05 0.31 28.86
CA ILE A 179 31.72 -0.38 27.75
C ILE A 179 31.69 0.48 26.48
N GLY A 180 32.84 0.76 25.87
CA GLY A 180 32.95 1.44 24.57
C GLY A 180 33.38 0.49 23.46
N LEU A 181 32.73 0.55 22.30
CA LEU A 181 33.06 -0.20 21.08
C LEU A 181 33.46 0.81 19.99
N GLU A 182 34.65 0.62 19.41
CA GLU A 182 35.22 1.53 18.41
C GLU A 182 35.84 0.74 17.25
N ASP A 183 36.25 1.44 16.18
CA ASP A 183 36.69 0.88 14.90
C ASP A 183 35.63 -0.07 14.30
N SER A 184 35.97 -1.30 13.91
CA SER A 184 35.07 -2.29 13.29
C SER A 184 34.79 -3.50 14.21
N VAL A 185 34.93 -3.33 15.53
CA VAL A 185 34.80 -4.44 16.49
C VAL A 185 33.35 -4.92 16.58
N THR A 186 33.14 -6.24 16.63
CA THR A 186 31.82 -6.83 16.86
C THR A 186 31.72 -7.46 18.24
N VAL A 187 30.78 -7.01 19.07
CA VAL A 187 30.43 -7.70 20.33
C VAL A 187 29.24 -8.61 20.09
N ARG A 188 29.38 -9.89 20.47
CA ARG A 188 28.33 -10.90 20.41
C ARG A 188 27.88 -11.30 21.80
N CYS A 189 26.58 -11.27 22.04
CA CYS A 189 26.00 -11.78 23.28
C CYS A 189 24.56 -12.28 23.09
N GLY A 190 24.09 -13.22 23.91
CA GLY A 190 22.70 -13.67 23.89
C GLY A 190 22.27 -14.23 25.24
N GLY A 191 20.96 -14.24 25.54
CA GLY A 191 20.46 -14.71 26.83
C GLY A 191 21.11 -13.97 28.00
N THR A 192 21.64 -14.72 28.97
CA THR A 192 22.34 -14.17 30.14
C THR A 192 23.76 -13.69 29.84
N ASP A 193 24.27 -13.89 28.62
CA ASP A 193 25.65 -13.58 28.28
C ASP A 193 25.90 -12.07 28.13
N CYS A 194 24.86 -11.30 27.83
CA CYS A 194 24.92 -9.84 27.66
C CYS A 194 25.19 -9.08 28.97
N GLY A 195 25.11 -9.76 30.11
CA GLY A 195 25.44 -9.21 31.43
C GLY A 195 24.30 -8.48 32.15
N GLY A 196 24.60 -7.95 33.33
CA GLY A 196 23.63 -7.26 34.19
C GLY A 196 23.55 -5.75 33.94
N ALA A 197 22.69 -5.05 34.70
CA ALA A 197 22.31 -3.64 34.53
C ALA A 197 23.39 -2.57 34.84
N GLY A 198 24.68 -2.90 34.76
CA GLY A 198 25.77 -1.99 35.14
C GLY A 198 26.35 -1.21 33.94
N GLY A 199 26.36 0.13 34.02
CA GLY A 199 27.06 1.02 33.08
C GLY A 199 26.47 1.10 31.67
N ALA A 200 26.71 2.20 30.95
CA ALA A 200 26.26 2.37 29.57
C ALA A 200 27.17 1.66 28.56
N VAL A 201 26.60 1.25 27.43
CA VAL A 201 27.33 0.78 26.24
C VAL A 201 27.36 1.88 25.19
N THR A 202 28.54 2.26 24.72
CA THR A 202 28.70 3.23 23.63
C THR A 202 29.26 2.52 22.40
N VAL A 203 28.61 2.69 21.25
CA VAL A 203 29.02 2.14 19.96
C VAL A 203 29.33 3.32 19.02
N VAL A 204 30.56 3.41 18.54
CA VAL A 204 31.00 4.46 17.60
C VAL A 204 31.66 3.83 16.38
N GLU A 205 31.85 4.64 15.34
CA GLU A 205 32.52 4.22 14.08
C GLU A 205 31.86 3.01 13.41
N GLU A 206 32.60 1.97 13.02
CA GLU A 206 32.02 0.80 12.33
C GLU A 206 31.71 -0.36 13.29
N ALA A 207 31.69 -0.12 14.60
CA ALA A 207 31.50 -1.17 15.59
C ALA A 207 30.04 -1.67 15.60
N THR A 208 29.87 -2.94 15.97
CA THR A 208 28.56 -3.62 15.97
C THR A 208 28.29 -4.30 17.30
N LEU A 209 27.08 -4.11 17.83
CA LEU A 209 26.49 -4.95 18.89
C LEU A 209 25.54 -5.98 18.25
N GLU A 210 25.93 -7.25 18.25
CA GLU A 210 25.18 -8.36 17.66
C GLU A 210 24.60 -9.28 18.74
N PHE A 211 23.28 -9.46 18.72
CA PHE A 211 22.60 -10.39 19.61
C PHE A 211 22.54 -11.77 18.97
N THR A 212 22.96 -12.79 19.71
CA THR A 212 23.05 -14.19 19.25
C THR A 212 22.05 -15.11 19.94
N GLY A 213 21.08 -14.55 20.66
CA GLY A 213 20.03 -15.26 21.39
C GLY A 213 19.04 -14.28 22.02
N ASP A 214 17.82 -14.76 22.30
CA ASP A 214 16.78 -13.95 22.96
C ASP A 214 17.32 -13.33 24.25
N THR A 215 17.11 -12.03 24.45
CA THR A 215 17.69 -11.32 25.59
C THR A 215 16.90 -10.06 25.96
N GLU A 216 16.94 -9.74 27.25
CA GLU A 216 16.55 -8.43 27.78
C GLU A 216 17.84 -7.68 28.13
N PHE A 217 18.19 -6.70 27.32
CA PHE A 217 19.40 -5.90 27.49
C PHE A 217 19.13 -4.73 28.43
N GLN A 218 19.66 -4.81 29.66
CA GLN A 218 19.36 -3.89 30.76
C GLN A 218 20.38 -2.76 30.91
N ARG A 219 21.01 -2.31 29.82
CA ARG A 219 22.03 -1.26 29.87
C ARG A 219 21.67 -0.14 28.89
N PRO A 220 21.83 1.15 29.27
CA PRO A 220 21.65 2.23 28.32
C PRO A 220 22.64 2.08 27.16
N ILE A 221 22.19 2.42 25.95
CA ILE A 221 23.00 2.36 24.73
C ILE A 221 23.15 3.76 24.15
N THR A 222 24.36 4.13 23.75
CA THR A 222 24.62 5.30 22.92
C THR A 222 25.25 4.87 21.60
N LEU A 223 24.57 5.12 20.48
CA LEU A 223 25.01 4.78 19.14
C LEU A 223 25.43 6.05 18.40
N GLY A 224 26.57 6.06 17.71
CA GLY A 224 26.85 7.09 16.71
C GLY A 224 27.55 8.36 17.17
N ASN A 225 28.29 8.36 18.28
CA ASN A 225 29.02 9.55 18.70
C ASN A 225 30.30 9.77 17.85
N GLY A 226 30.20 10.24 16.58
CA GLY A 226 31.39 10.64 15.80
C GLY A 226 31.38 10.52 14.27
N GLY A 227 30.32 10.06 13.60
CA GLY A 227 30.30 9.92 12.14
C GLY A 227 29.27 8.92 11.62
N VAL A 228 29.28 8.65 10.31
CA VAL A 228 28.44 7.61 9.68
C VAL A 228 28.99 6.25 10.08
N LEU A 229 28.14 5.42 10.70
CA LEU A 229 28.54 4.07 11.11
C LEU A 229 28.53 3.11 9.92
N GLY A 230 29.22 1.97 10.05
CA GLY A 230 29.21 0.87 9.09
C GLY A 230 27.79 0.32 8.80
N PRO A 231 27.63 -0.77 8.02
CA PRO A 231 26.31 -1.20 7.56
C PRO A 231 25.34 -1.56 8.69
N TYR A 232 25.80 -1.94 9.88
CA TYR A 232 24.94 -2.15 11.06
C TYR A 232 25.67 -1.85 12.36
N SER A 233 25.05 -1.07 13.24
CA SER A 233 25.55 -0.74 14.59
C SER A 233 24.91 -1.62 15.67
N LEU A 234 23.69 -2.11 15.40
CA LEU A 234 22.95 -3.02 16.27
C LEU A 234 22.25 -4.08 15.41
N VAL A 235 22.39 -5.35 15.77
CA VAL A 235 21.81 -6.49 15.04
C VAL A 235 21.10 -7.41 16.01
N ALA A 236 19.76 -7.50 15.92
CA ALA A 236 18.97 -8.44 16.72
C ALA A 236 18.93 -9.84 16.11
N GLY A 237 19.01 -9.96 14.78
CA GLY A 237 18.95 -11.25 14.10
C GLY A 237 17.56 -11.91 14.21
N PRO A 238 17.45 -13.24 14.33
CA PRO A 238 16.18 -13.94 14.49
C PRO A 238 15.75 -14.07 15.97
N HIS A 239 16.15 -13.13 16.82
CA HIS A 239 16.01 -13.24 18.27
C HIS A 239 15.05 -12.19 18.83
N ALA A 240 14.31 -12.57 19.86
CA ALA A 240 13.51 -11.64 20.64
C ALA A 240 14.42 -10.81 21.56
N VAL A 241 14.72 -9.58 21.14
CA VAL A 241 15.61 -8.66 21.86
C VAL A 241 14.79 -7.50 22.42
N THR A 242 14.86 -7.28 23.73
CA THR A 242 14.27 -6.11 24.40
C THR A 242 15.39 -5.23 24.95
N LEU A 243 15.45 -3.98 24.49
CA LEU A 243 16.32 -2.94 25.05
C LEU A 243 15.55 -2.25 26.18
N ALA A 244 15.80 -2.69 27.43
CA ALA A 244 15.03 -2.28 28.60
C ALA A 244 15.41 -0.88 29.13
N GLU A 245 16.55 -0.35 28.70
CA GLU A 245 17.10 0.94 29.11
C GLU A 245 17.27 1.88 27.90
N PRO A 246 17.46 3.20 28.12
CA PRO A 246 17.48 4.19 27.04
C PRO A 246 18.49 3.94 25.95
N VAL A 247 18.03 4.12 24.70
CA VAL A 247 18.85 4.10 23.49
C VAL A 247 18.93 5.52 22.95
N THR A 248 20.14 6.06 22.86
CA THR A 248 20.43 7.41 22.35
C THR A 248 21.24 7.32 21.06
N LEU A 249 20.82 8.03 20.02
CA LEU A 249 21.53 8.09 18.74
C LEU A 249 22.14 9.48 18.54
N GLY A 250 23.45 9.51 18.28
CA GLY A 250 24.22 10.76 18.06
C GLY A 250 24.59 11.05 16.60
N ALA A 251 24.35 10.12 15.68
CA ALA A 251 24.62 10.30 14.24
C ALA A 251 23.77 9.32 13.38
N TYR A 252 24.20 9.05 12.15
CA TYR A 252 23.60 8.05 11.27
C TYR A 252 23.89 6.63 11.81
N VAL A 253 22.85 5.93 12.23
CA VAL A 253 22.90 4.60 12.82
C VAL A 253 22.02 3.67 11.98
N HIS A 254 22.57 2.50 11.65
CA HIS A 254 21.80 1.46 10.97
C HIS A 254 21.54 0.31 11.94
N VAL A 255 20.28 0.01 12.18
CA VAL A 255 19.82 -1.06 13.07
C VAL A 255 19.14 -2.13 12.22
N ARG A 256 19.55 -3.38 12.45
CA ARG A 256 18.83 -4.55 11.96
C ARG A 256 17.99 -5.10 13.09
N GLY A 257 16.69 -4.86 13.00
CA GLY A 257 15.69 -5.42 13.88
C GLY A 257 15.56 -6.94 13.76
N GLY A 258 14.50 -7.44 14.38
CA GLY A 258 14.12 -8.82 14.38
C GLY A 258 13.86 -9.38 12.98
N THR A 259 14.08 -10.69 12.82
CA THR A 259 13.69 -11.43 11.63
C THR A 259 12.89 -12.66 12.04
N GLY A 260 11.88 -13.04 11.26
CA GLY A 260 11.09 -14.24 11.55
C GLY A 260 9.97 -14.05 12.59
N GLY A 261 9.56 -12.81 12.87
CA GLY A 261 8.39 -12.50 13.70
C GLY A 261 8.69 -12.12 15.15
N ASP A 262 9.95 -12.11 15.57
CA ASP A 262 10.39 -11.65 16.90
C ASP A 262 11.01 -10.25 16.78
N PRO A 263 10.23 -9.16 17.01
CA PRO A 263 10.71 -7.79 16.78
C PRO A 263 11.76 -7.36 17.82
N LEU A 264 12.66 -6.45 17.41
CA LEU A 264 13.50 -5.68 18.33
C LEU A 264 12.62 -4.68 19.09
N SER A 265 12.56 -4.79 20.42
CA SER A 265 11.74 -3.94 21.28
C SER A 265 12.55 -2.84 21.96
N PHE A 266 12.19 -1.58 21.74
CA PHE A 266 12.78 -0.40 22.40
C PHE A 266 11.99 -0.02 23.66
N ALA A 267 12.07 -0.83 24.71
CA ALA A 267 11.28 -0.63 25.92
C ALA A 267 11.76 0.53 26.81
N GLY A 268 13.05 0.90 26.71
CA GLY A 268 13.70 1.86 27.61
C GLY A 268 13.75 3.31 27.14
N ASP A 269 12.88 3.77 26.26
CA ASP A 269 12.99 5.04 25.51
C ASP A 269 14.03 5.02 24.37
N LEU A 270 13.66 5.64 23.26
CA LEU A 270 14.47 5.81 22.06
C LEU A 270 14.59 7.30 21.74
N HIS A 271 15.80 7.83 21.77
CA HIS A 271 16.09 9.21 21.42
C HIS A 271 16.97 9.29 20.17
N VAL A 272 16.42 9.84 19.09
CA VAL A 272 17.12 10.10 17.83
C VAL A 272 17.63 11.54 17.85
N GLY A 273 18.92 11.78 18.05
CA GLY A 273 19.48 13.14 17.97
C GLY A 273 19.40 13.71 16.54
N ASP A 274 20.27 14.65 16.19
CA ASP A 274 20.39 15.21 14.82
C ASP A 274 20.82 14.20 13.71
N GLY A 275 20.77 12.89 13.99
CA GLY A 275 21.19 11.81 13.10
C GLY A 275 20.04 11.12 12.37
N VAL A 276 20.32 9.93 11.81
CA VAL A 276 19.33 9.09 11.13
C VAL A 276 19.29 7.73 11.80
N LEU A 277 18.11 7.27 12.20
CA LEU A 277 17.85 5.89 12.55
C LEU A 277 17.37 5.14 11.31
N ALA A 278 18.25 4.38 10.67
CA ALA A 278 17.89 3.49 9.57
C ALA A 278 17.54 2.10 10.12
N LEU A 279 16.34 1.59 9.85
CA LEU A 279 15.80 0.34 10.37
C LEU A 279 15.52 -0.66 9.24
N ASP A 280 16.20 -1.81 9.29
CA ASP A 280 15.81 -3.01 8.52
C ASP A 280 15.19 -4.06 9.46
N GLY A 281 14.30 -4.91 8.96
CA GLY A 281 13.65 -5.94 9.78
C GLY A 281 12.61 -5.37 10.75
N ASP A 282 12.14 -6.21 11.67
CA ASP A 282 11.01 -5.91 12.55
C ASP A 282 11.47 -5.22 13.85
N ALA A 283 10.86 -4.08 14.18
CA ALA A 283 11.07 -3.34 15.42
C ALA A 283 9.75 -2.86 16.01
N VAL A 284 9.71 -2.68 17.33
CA VAL A 284 8.55 -2.17 18.06
C VAL A 284 8.99 -1.16 19.13
N VAL A 285 8.25 -0.05 19.22
CA VAL A 285 8.25 0.84 20.38
C VAL A 285 7.01 0.49 21.19
N PRO A 286 7.15 -0.31 22.28
CA PRO A 286 6.02 -0.85 23.01
C PRO A 286 5.29 0.24 23.80
N GLN A 287 4.13 -0.13 24.35
CA GLN A 287 3.34 0.76 25.18
C GLN A 287 4.19 1.40 26.29
N PHE A 288 4.04 2.72 26.49
CA PHE A 288 4.74 3.55 27.49
C PHE A 288 6.22 3.88 27.21
N ALA A 289 6.85 3.30 26.20
CA ALA A 289 8.15 3.78 25.75
C ALA A 289 7.98 5.09 24.96
N SER A 290 8.95 6.00 25.06
CA SER A 290 8.98 7.21 24.25
C SER A 290 9.91 7.06 23.06
N LEU A 291 9.49 7.60 21.91
CA LEU A 291 10.37 7.89 20.79
C LEU A 291 10.42 9.40 20.62
N THR A 292 11.59 9.97 20.86
CA THR A 292 11.85 11.42 20.76
C THR A 292 12.94 11.69 19.75
N SER A 293 12.94 12.88 19.17
CA SER A 293 14.04 13.29 18.32
C SER A 293 14.33 14.79 18.36
N ASP A 294 15.56 15.13 17.99
CA ASP A 294 15.89 16.52 17.64
C ASP A 294 15.20 16.91 16.33
N PRO A 295 14.96 18.21 16.05
CA PRO A 295 14.26 18.66 14.83
C PRO A 295 14.89 18.23 13.50
N ASN A 296 16.17 17.83 13.48
CA ASN A 296 16.85 17.31 12.29
C ASN A 296 17.00 15.79 12.31
N GLY A 297 16.53 15.12 13.36
CA GLY A 297 16.55 13.67 13.45
C GLY A 297 15.68 13.05 12.36
N GLU A 298 16.07 11.90 11.86
CA GLU A 298 15.30 11.16 10.86
C GLU A 298 15.10 9.71 11.31
N VAL A 299 13.89 9.20 11.16
CA VAL A 299 13.59 7.76 11.29
C VAL A 299 13.29 7.22 9.91
N LEU A 300 14.16 6.34 9.40
CA LEU A 300 14.05 5.70 8.10
C LEU A 300 13.70 4.21 8.29
N VAL A 301 12.49 3.82 7.90
CA VAL A 301 11.97 2.45 7.97
C VAL A 301 12.09 1.78 6.60
N GLY A 302 12.97 0.79 6.50
CA GLY A 302 13.37 0.18 5.25
C GLY A 302 14.48 0.97 4.56
N THR A 303 15.46 0.24 4.04
CA THR A 303 16.65 0.82 3.41
C THR A 303 16.98 0.10 2.11
N ALA A 304 18.06 0.54 1.43
CA ALA A 304 18.61 -0.20 0.29
C ALA A 304 19.09 -1.62 0.65
N HIS A 305 19.23 -1.94 1.94
CA HIS A 305 19.69 -3.24 2.42
C HIS A 305 18.55 -4.22 2.70
N GLY A 306 17.31 -3.76 2.86
CA GLY A 306 16.14 -4.60 3.04
C GLY A 306 14.91 -3.83 3.52
N PRO A 307 13.74 -4.48 3.52
CA PRO A 307 12.53 -3.89 4.08
C PRO A 307 12.64 -3.75 5.60
N GLY A 308 11.96 -2.74 6.13
CA GLY A 308 11.86 -2.49 7.57
C GLY A 308 10.41 -2.47 8.02
N ARG A 309 10.13 -2.94 9.22
CA ARG A 309 8.83 -2.80 9.89
C ARG A 309 9.02 -2.14 11.24
N LEU A 310 8.33 -1.03 11.48
CA LEU A 310 8.31 -0.36 12.77
C LEU A 310 6.86 -0.27 13.27
N SER A 311 6.58 -0.85 14.43
CA SER A 311 5.29 -0.69 15.13
C SER A 311 5.43 0.26 16.32
N ILE A 312 4.49 1.19 16.46
CA ILE A 312 4.40 2.14 17.56
C ILE A 312 3.03 1.95 18.21
N ASP A 313 2.98 1.25 19.34
CA ASP A 313 1.72 0.76 19.92
C ASP A 313 0.91 1.87 20.63
N GLU A 314 1.48 2.51 21.66
CA GLU A 314 0.86 3.63 22.39
C GLU A 314 1.92 4.28 23.29
N GLY A 315 2.21 5.57 23.14
CA GLY A 315 3.38 6.14 23.81
C GLY A 315 3.54 7.65 23.68
N GLN A 316 4.44 8.20 24.49
CA GLN A 316 4.82 9.60 24.35
C GLN A 316 5.77 9.74 23.16
N PHE A 317 5.23 10.03 21.99
CA PHE A 317 6.05 10.46 20.87
C PHE A 317 6.37 11.95 21.01
N GLY A 318 7.65 12.26 21.00
CA GLY A 318 8.18 13.61 20.92
C GLY A 318 9.18 13.73 19.78
N HIS A 319 8.99 12.96 18.71
CA HIS A 319 9.76 13.09 17.48
C HIS A 319 9.38 14.39 16.79
N GLU A 320 10.35 15.26 16.58
CA GLU A 320 10.21 16.52 15.83
C GLU A 320 10.93 16.43 14.47
N GLY A 321 11.30 15.22 14.08
CA GLY A 321 12.14 14.94 12.92
C GLY A 321 11.34 14.52 11.68
N LEU A 322 12.08 14.10 10.65
CA LEU A 322 11.51 13.47 9.46
C LEU A 322 11.23 11.99 9.74
N THR A 323 10.12 11.45 9.24
CA THR A 323 9.90 10.01 9.15
C THR A 323 9.82 9.61 7.68
N ALA A 324 10.57 8.60 7.29
CA ALA A 324 10.59 8.07 5.93
C ALA A 324 10.38 6.56 5.96
N VAL A 325 9.51 6.05 5.10
CA VAL A 325 9.28 4.62 4.89
C VAL A 325 9.60 4.32 3.43
N ASN A 326 10.57 3.44 3.20
CA ASN A 326 11.12 3.21 1.87
C ASN A 326 11.13 1.72 1.51
N GLY A 327 10.63 1.43 0.32
CA GLY A 327 10.78 0.14 -0.34
C GLY A 327 9.54 -0.73 -0.18
N ALA A 328 9.32 -1.57 -1.18
CA ALA A 328 8.25 -2.56 -1.16
C ALA A 328 8.42 -3.45 0.09
N GLU A 329 7.30 -3.78 0.72
CA GLU A 329 7.23 -4.56 1.99
C GLU A 329 7.64 -3.80 3.25
N SER A 330 8.19 -2.58 3.15
CA SER A 330 8.41 -1.75 4.34
C SER A 330 7.09 -1.22 4.91
N LEU A 331 6.98 -1.24 6.23
CA LEU A 331 5.74 -0.96 6.94
C LEU A 331 5.96 -0.15 8.21
N LEU A 332 5.33 1.02 8.30
CA LEU A 332 5.20 1.77 9.53
C LEU A 332 3.78 1.60 10.08
N VAL A 333 3.65 1.01 11.26
CA VAL A 333 2.38 0.86 11.99
C VAL A 333 2.30 1.90 13.10
N VAL A 334 1.36 2.83 12.97
CA VAL A 334 1.10 3.90 13.94
C VAL A 334 -0.21 3.62 14.67
N ASN A 335 -0.14 3.24 15.94
CA ASN A 335 -1.33 2.94 16.75
C ASN A 335 -1.63 4.03 17.81
N ASP A 336 -0.87 5.13 17.79
CA ASP A 336 -1.12 6.33 18.60
C ASP A 336 -1.33 7.56 17.69
N ALA A 337 -2.25 8.45 18.05
CA ALA A 337 -2.45 9.71 17.34
C ALA A 337 -1.23 10.65 17.45
N LEU A 338 -0.40 10.45 18.47
CA LEU A 338 0.87 11.16 18.62
C LEU A 338 2.03 10.41 17.98
N ALA A 339 1.86 9.20 17.44
CA ALA A 339 2.96 8.33 16.98
C ALA A 339 3.88 8.93 15.89
N LEU A 340 3.52 10.05 15.27
CA LEU A 340 4.35 10.74 14.28
C LEU A 340 4.81 12.14 14.73
N GLY A 341 4.54 12.49 15.98
CA GLY A 341 4.94 13.76 16.59
C GLY A 341 3.77 14.71 16.83
N PRO A 342 3.98 15.83 17.55
CA PRO A 342 2.97 16.86 17.68
C PRO A 342 2.60 17.50 16.33
N ALA A 343 1.40 18.07 16.23
CA ALA A 343 0.95 18.73 15.00
C ALA A 343 1.98 19.77 14.50
N GLY A 344 2.41 19.61 13.23
CA GLY A 344 3.39 20.47 12.58
C GLY A 344 4.85 20.26 12.99
N SER A 345 5.17 19.18 13.70
CA SER A 345 6.53 18.89 14.18
C SER A 345 7.40 18.12 13.20
N GLY A 346 6.84 17.51 12.17
CA GLY A 346 7.59 16.72 11.20
C GLY A 346 6.80 16.49 9.92
N MET A 347 7.37 15.64 9.06
CA MET A 347 6.71 15.15 7.86
C MET A 347 6.96 13.65 7.79
N THR A 348 5.90 12.89 7.53
CA THR A 348 6.04 11.46 7.24
C THR A 348 5.97 11.25 5.75
N THR A 349 6.87 10.44 5.22
CA THR A 349 6.95 10.16 3.78
C THR A 349 6.98 8.66 3.52
N ALA A 350 6.21 8.20 2.54
CA ALA A 350 6.17 6.80 2.10
C ALA A 350 6.47 6.72 0.61
N TYR A 351 7.48 5.95 0.22
CA TYR A 351 7.94 5.82 -1.16
C TYR A 351 8.24 4.37 -1.56
N ASP A 352 8.32 4.14 -2.88
CA ASP A 352 8.77 2.89 -3.48
C ASP A 352 7.95 1.65 -3.06
N GLY A 353 6.64 1.81 -2.85
CA GLY A 353 5.74 0.72 -2.46
C GLY A 353 5.63 0.47 -0.95
N ALA A 354 6.14 1.40 -0.14
CA ALA A 354 6.04 1.35 1.31
C ALA A 354 4.60 1.54 1.81
N VAL A 355 4.33 1.08 3.03
CA VAL A 355 3.02 1.20 3.68
C VAL A 355 3.14 2.00 4.98
N VAL A 356 2.26 2.99 5.16
CA VAL A 356 1.99 3.63 6.46
C VAL A 356 0.57 3.25 6.85
N GLY A 357 0.38 2.66 8.02
CA GLY A 357 -0.95 2.25 8.44
C GLY A 357 -1.15 2.16 9.92
N THR A 358 -2.38 1.81 10.33
CA THR A 358 -2.78 1.70 11.74
C THR A 358 -3.62 0.45 11.99
N GLU A 359 -3.45 -0.13 13.16
CA GLU A 359 -4.29 -1.19 13.72
C GLU A 359 -5.30 -0.65 14.75
N ASP A 360 -5.27 0.66 15.07
CA ASP A 360 -6.15 1.32 16.05
C ASP A 360 -6.95 2.49 15.44
N THR A 361 -7.63 3.28 16.27
CA THR A 361 -8.37 4.50 15.95
C THR A 361 -7.52 5.73 16.26
N ILE A 362 -6.95 6.35 15.24
CA ILE A 362 -6.05 7.49 15.38
C ILE A 362 -6.42 8.65 14.43
N THR A 363 -5.88 9.83 14.75
CA THR A 363 -5.91 10.99 13.86
C THR A 363 -4.49 11.50 13.70
N LEU A 364 -4.01 11.55 12.45
CA LEU A 364 -2.72 12.12 12.09
C LEU A 364 -2.92 13.59 11.68
N ASP A 365 -2.26 14.49 12.42
CA ASP A 365 -2.32 15.95 12.22
C ASP A 365 -0.98 16.51 11.70
N GLU A 366 -0.35 15.76 10.80
CA GLU A 366 0.84 16.15 10.07
C GLU A 366 0.68 15.89 8.58
N GLU A 367 1.58 16.46 7.77
CA GLU A 367 1.64 16.22 6.32
C GLU A 367 2.19 14.81 6.06
N LEU A 368 1.37 13.94 5.48
CA LEU A 368 1.78 12.62 5.01
C LEU A 368 2.03 12.66 3.50
N ARG A 369 3.28 12.49 3.06
CA ARG A 369 3.59 12.33 1.64
C ARG A 369 3.53 10.88 1.22
N VAL A 370 2.72 10.58 0.20
CA VAL A 370 2.57 9.24 -0.36
C VAL A 370 3.07 9.27 -1.80
N GLY A 371 4.05 8.44 -2.11
CA GLY A 371 4.62 8.27 -3.44
C GLY A 371 3.95 7.16 -4.25
N ASP A 372 4.40 7.00 -5.50
CA ASP A 372 3.90 5.96 -6.39
C ASP A 372 3.98 4.56 -5.74
N GLN A 373 2.91 3.79 -5.93
CA GLN A 373 2.66 2.47 -5.33
C GLN A 373 2.64 2.43 -3.79
N SER A 374 2.89 3.53 -3.10
CA SER A 374 2.91 3.57 -1.64
C SER A 374 1.49 3.68 -1.09
N VAL A 375 1.28 3.11 0.09
CA VAL A 375 -0.06 2.86 0.61
C VAL A 375 -0.26 3.52 1.97
N LEU A 376 -1.37 4.23 2.12
CA LEU A 376 -1.96 4.59 3.40
C LEU A 376 -3.04 3.57 3.76
N ALA A 377 -2.97 2.88 4.91
CA ALA A 377 -3.89 1.78 5.20
C ALA A 377 -4.43 1.68 6.65
N THR A 378 -5.65 1.17 6.81
CA THR A 378 -6.04 0.46 8.04
C THR A 378 -5.70 -1.03 7.93
N LEU A 379 -5.14 -1.60 9.00
CA LEU A 379 -4.52 -2.93 8.99
C LEU A 379 -5.30 -3.97 9.80
N ALA A 380 -6.17 -3.56 10.72
CA ALA A 380 -6.92 -4.46 11.61
C ALA A 380 -8.43 -4.13 11.68
N PRO A 381 -9.28 -5.11 12.01
CA PRO A 381 -10.69 -4.85 12.25
C PRO A 381 -10.90 -3.89 13.44
N GLY A 382 -11.77 -2.90 13.26
CA GLY A 382 -12.04 -1.83 14.21
C GLY A 382 -11.12 -0.60 14.07
N ALA A 383 -10.06 -0.69 13.26
CA ALA A 383 -9.14 0.43 13.04
C ALA A 383 -9.83 1.60 12.33
N SER A 384 -9.43 2.82 12.66
CA SER A 384 -9.93 4.05 12.03
C SER A 384 -8.80 5.06 11.90
N LEU A 385 -8.52 5.49 10.68
CA LEU A 385 -7.43 6.40 10.38
C LEU A 385 -7.98 7.71 9.83
N THR A 386 -7.87 8.80 10.57
CA THR A 386 -8.13 10.13 10.02
C THR A 386 -6.80 10.78 9.66
N VAL A 387 -6.62 11.23 8.41
CA VAL A 387 -5.43 11.97 7.99
C VAL A 387 -5.83 13.38 7.57
N THR A 388 -5.22 14.37 8.23
CA THR A 388 -5.59 15.77 8.06
C THR A 388 -5.05 16.34 6.75
N ASP A 389 -3.84 15.94 6.36
CA ASP A 389 -3.17 16.41 5.13
C ASP A 389 -2.38 15.27 4.49
N VAL A 390 -2.81 14.84 3.29
CA VAL A 390 -2.10 13.88 2.44
C VAL A 390 -1.57 14.61 1.22
N ALA A 391 -0.29 14.48 0.93
CA ALA A 391 0.33 15.02 -0.28
C ALA A 391 0.81 13.90 -1.20
N LEU A 392 0.19 13.76 -2.37
CA LEU A 392 0.60 12.82 -3.42
C LEU A 392 1.88 13.30 -4.08
N THR A 393 2.80 12.37 -4.31
CA THR A 393 4.13 12.67 -4.88
C THR A 393 4.56 11.57 -5.83
N ASN A 394 5.57 11.84 -6.66
CA ASN A 394 6.24 10.83 -7.50
C ASN A 394 5.34 9.98 -8.43
N GLY A 395 4.13 10.42 -8.76
CA GLY A 395 3.24 9.72 -9.70
C GLY A 395 1.90 9.29 -9.12
N GLY A 396 1.68 9.45 -7.81
CA GLY A 396 0.39 9.19 -7.17
C GLY A 396 0.53 8.57 -5.80
N GLY A 397 -0.55 7.98 -5.30
CA GLY A 397 -0.57 7.22 -4.05
C GLY A 397 -1.82 6.36 -3.93
N ARG A 398 -1.81 5.41 -3.00
CA ARG A 398 -2.94 4.50 -2.76
C ARG A 398 -3.44 4.61 -1.33
N VAL A 399 -4.76 4.57 -1.16
CA VAL A 399 -5.43 4.50 0.14
C VAL A 399 -6.23 3.21 0.22
N GLU A 400 -6.03 2.47 1.31
CA GLU A 400 -6.62 1.15 1.52
C GLU A 400 -7.31 0.98 2.86
N THR A 401 -8.39 0.21 2.89
CA THR A 401 -8.81 -0.49 4.10
C THR A 401 -8.58 -1.99 3.91
N ARG A 402 -7.76 -2.63 4.75
CA ARG A 402 -7.42 -4.06 4.60
C ARG A 402 -8.25 -5.00 5.46
N ALA A 403 -9.03 -4.45 6.37
CA ALA A 403 -9.84 -5.20 7.31
C ALA A 403 -11.25 -4.62 7.45
N THR A 404 -12.19 -5.48 7.86
CA THR A 404 -13.61 -5.11 8.01
C THR A 404 -14.09 -5.49 9.41
N PRO A 405 -14.75 -4.57 10.16
CA PRO A 405 -14.97 -3.17 9.81
C PRO A 405 -13.68 -2.34 9.95
N SER A 406 -13.52 -1.25 9.20
CA SER A 406 -12.48 -0.23 9.46
C SER A 406 -12.82 1.08 8.73
N VAL A 407 -12.08 2.17 8.91
CA VAL A 407 -12.37 3.42 8.18
C VAL A 407 -11.08 4.17 7.88
N VAL A 408 -10.93 4.70 6.66
CA VAL A 408 -9.98 5.80 6.41
C VAL A 408 -10.78 7.07 6.14
N ASP A 409 -10.46 8.15 6.83
CA ASP A 409 -11.07 9.47 6.69
C ASP A 409 -10.01 10.48 6.21
N LEU A 410 -10.14 10.91 4.95
CA LEU A 410 -9.26 11.85 4.27
C LEU A 410 -9.85 13.24 4.37
N VAL A 411 -9.21 14.11 5.17
CA VAL A 411 -9.62 15.51 5.28
C VAL A 411 -9.12 16.28 4.06
N SER A 412 -7.80 16.42 3.91
CA SER A 412 -7.21 17.10 2.76
C SER A 412 -6.29 16.19 1.96
N VAL A 413 -6.35 16.31 0.63
CA VAL A 413 -5.46 15.59 -0.29
C VAL A 413 -4.93 16.56 -1.35
N GLY A 414 -3.63 16.86 -1.34
CA GLY A 414 -2.95 17.70 -2.34
C GLY A 414 -1.88 16.93 -3.11
N GLY A 415 -1.12 17.64 -3.95
CA GLY A 415 0.08 17.09 -4.60
C GLY A 415 -0.10 16.78 -6.09
N SER A 416 0.56 15.74 -6.58
CA SER A 416 0.54 15.37 -8.00
C SER A 416 0.50 13.86 -8.22
N GLY A 417 -0.24 13.43 -9.24
CA GLY A 417 -0.40 12.03 -9.64
C GLY A 417 -1.74 11.41 -9.20
N ASP A 418 -1.96 10.18 -9.65
CA ASP A 418 -3.26 9.51 -9.49
C ASP A 418 -3.50 9.06 -8.04
N LEU A 419 -4.76 9.06 -7.61
CA LEU A 419 -5.19 8.59 -6.30
C LEU A 419 -6.00 7.30 -6.46
N ALA A 420 -5.43 6.16 -6.06
CA ALA A 420 -6.13 4.88 -6.03
C ALA A 420 -6.77 4.61 -4.67
N LEU A 421 -8.03 4.17 -4.66
CA LEU A 421 -8.83 3.91 -3.46
C LEU A 421 -9.33 2.46 -3.48
N ALA A 422 -8.96 1.65 -2.49
CA ALA A 422 -9.38 0.25 -2.39
C ALA A 422 -9.88 -0.08 -0.99
N SER A 423 -11.16 -0.40 -0.87
CA SER A 423 -11.80 -0.69 0.42
C SER A 423 -12.12 -2.18 0.57
N ALA A 424 -11.92 -2.73 1.78
CA ALA A 424 -12.27 -4.12 2.10
C ALA A 424 -13.78 -4.41 2.12
N GLY A 425 -14.64 -3.42 1.89
CA GLY A 425 -16.09 -3.58 1.77
C GLY A 425 -16.87 -2.38 2.30
N ILE A 426 -18.21 -2.49 2.28
CA ILE A 426 -19.10 -1.39 2.68
C ILE A 426 -18.98 -0.99 4.17
N ASP A 427 -18.61 -1.93 5.03
CA ASP A 427 -18.31 -1.69 6.45
C ASP A 427 -16.85 -1.22 6.68
N ALA A 428 -16.10 -1.00 5.59
CA ALA A 428 -14.72 -0.54 5.58
C ALA A 428 -14.50 0.72 4.71
N PRO A 429 -15.32 1.78 4.80
CA PRO A 429 -15.31 2.85 3.81
C PRO A 429 -14.05 3.73 3.86
N ILE A 430 -13.67 4.26 2.70
CA ILE A 430 -12.79 5.42 2.58
C ILE A 430 -13.68 6.67 2.45
N ILE A 431 -13.51 7.65 3.31
CA ILE A 431 -14.36 8.83 3.41
C ILE A 431 -13.54 10.06 3.05
N PHE A 432 -14.04 10.91 2.17
CA PHE A 432 -13.56 12.29 2.07
C PHE A 432 -14.44 13.17 2.96
N SER A 433 -13.88 13.71 4.03
CA SER A 433 -14.65 14.40 5.07
C SER A 433 -14.94 15.87 4.78
N ASP A 434 -16.00 16.33 5.45
CA ASP A 434 -16.45 17.70 5.44
C ASP A 434 -15.41 18.65 6.07
N GLY A 435 -15.28 19.85 5.50
CA GLY A 435 -14.33 20.88 5.92
C GLY A 435 -12.91 20.73 5.39
N GLY A 436 -12.60 19.64 4.70
CA GLY A 436 -11.33 19.43 4.01
C GLY A 436 -11.27 20.00 2.59
N SER A 437 -10.13 19.85 1.92
CA SER A 437 -9.96 20.26 0.51
C SER A 437 -9.09 19.28 -0.27
N SER A 438 -9.42 19.03 -1.53
CA SER A 438 -8.54 18.29 -2.42
C SER A 438 -8.00 19.18 -3.55
N THR A 439 -6.69 19.13 -3.79
CA THR A 439 -5.98 20.02 -4.74
C THR A 439 -4.90 19.32 -5.57
N TYR A 440 -4.94 18.00 -5.68
CA TYR A 440 -3.98 17.26 -6.52
C TYR A 440 -4.30 17.35 -8.02
N ASP A 441 -3.29 17.15 -8.86
CA ASP A 441 -3.49 16.79 -10.27
C ASP A 441 -3.48 15.27 -10.42
N GLY A 442 -4.31 14.71 -11.31
CA GLY A 442 -4.37 13.26 -11.54
C GLY A 442 -5.80 12.71 -11.62
N LEU A 443 -5.90 11.43 -11.92
CA LEU A 443 -7.12 10.63 -11.92
C LEU A 443 -7.42 10.12 -10.52
N THR A 444 -8.69 10.13 -10.11
CA THR A 444 -9.14 9.40 -8.92
C THR A 444 -9.73 8.06 -9.34
N VAL A 445 -9.19 6.95 -8.82
CA VAL A 445 -9.67 5.60 -9.15
C VAL A 445 -10.23 4.93 -7.89
N ALA A 446 -11.53 4.70 -7.86
CA ALA A 446 -12.18 3.85 -6.86
C ALA A 446 -12.17 2.38 -7.36
N GLU A 447 -11.15 1.63 -6.95
CA GLU A 447 -10.89 0.27 -7.43
C GLU A 447 -11.88 -0.76 -6.86
N SER A 448 -12.15 -0.70 -5.55
CA SER A 448 -13.01 -1.66 -4.87
C SER A 448 -13.62 -1.15 -3.56
N GLY A 449 -14.66 -1.85 -3.07
CA GLY A 449 -15.23 -1.62 -1.74
C GLY A 449 -16.18 -0.42 -1.67
N ALA A 450 -16.05 0.43 -0.65
CA ALA A 450 -16.86 1.64 -0.51
C ALA A 450 -16.04 2.92 -0.38
N VAL A 451 -16.46 3.95 -1.11
CA VAL A 451 -15.94 5.32 -1.03
C VAL A 451 -17.10 6.27 -0.74
N SER A 452 -16.93 7.20 0.19
CA SER A 452 -17.93 8.19 0.55
C SER A 452 -17.42 9.59 0.24
N LEU A 453 -18.13 10.32 -0.63
CA LEU A 453 -17.90 11.74 -0.88
C LEU A 453 -18.79 12.54 0.09
N HIS A 454 -18.23 12.99 1.21
CA HIS A 454 -18.94 13.70 2.28
C HIS A 454 -18.33 15.09 2.48
N ARG A 455 -18.34 15.93 1.46
CA ARG A 455 -17.73 17.26 1.49
C ARG A 455 -18.34 18.19 0.46
N ASP A 456 -18.25 19.50 0.65
CA ASP A 456 -18.82 20.47 -0.30
C ASP A 456 -17.86 20.90 -1.42
N THR A 457 -16.69 20.27 -1.54
CA THR A 457 -15.66 20.59 -2.54
C THR A 457 -15.28 19.38 -3.38
N SER A 458 -14.89 19.63 -4.63
CA SER A 458 -14.68 18.57 -5.60
C SER A 458 -13.42 17.75 -5.30
N VAL A 459 -13.52 16.46 -5.60
CA VAL A 459 -12.36 15.57 -5.76
C VAL A 459 -11.74 15.90 -7.12
N PRO A 460 -10.53 16.47 -7.21
CA PRO A 460 -9.98 16.96 -8.47
C PRO A 460 -9.82 15.87 -9.53
N GLY A 461 -9.82 16.33 -10.78
CA GLY A 461 -9.55 15.48 -11.95
C GLY A 461 -10.71 14.60 -12.35
N ASP A 462 -10.43 13.70 -13.28
CA ASP A 462 -11.38 12.67 -13.71
C ASP A 462 -11.61 11.66 -12.56
N PHE A 463 -12.75 10.98 -12.58
CA PHE A 463 -13.14 10.02 -11.56
C PHE A 463 -13.54 8.69 -12.21
N GLU A 464 -12.75 7.64 -11.97
CA GLU A 464 -13.03 6.28 -12.41
C GLU A 464 -13.55 5.43 -11.25
N ILE A 465 -14.67 4.74 -11.47
CA ILE A 465 -15.26 3.77 -10.56
C ILE A 465 -15.14 2.40 -11.23
N GLN A 466 -14.35 1.50 -10.65
CA GLN A 466 -14.24 0.12 -11.09
C GLN A 466 -15.18 -0.74 -10.25
N ASP A 467 -14.71 -1.67 -9.42
CA ASP A 467 -15.57 -2.53 -8.59
C ASP A 467 -15.94 -1.91 -7.23
N ALA A 468 -16.06 -0.58 -7.17
CA ALA A 468 -16.35 0.17 -5.95
C ALA A 468 -17.78 0.73 -5.89
N HIS A 469 -18.22 0.98 -4.65
CA HIS A 469 -19.48 1.63 -4.33
C HIS A 469 -19.20 3.06 -3.83
N VAL A 470 -19.37 4.04 -4.70
CA VAL A 470 -19.13 5.45 -4.40
C VAL A 470 -20.46 6.11 -4.03
N THR A 471 -20.56 6.66 -2.82
CA THR A 471 -21.79 7.29 -2.32
C THR A 471 -21.56 8.76 -2.01
N THR A 472 -22.48 9.63 -2.44
CA THR A 472 -22.51 11.03 -2.02
C THR A 472 -23.31 11.17 -0.71
N VAL A 473 -22.78 11.94 0.24
CA VAL A 473 -23.38 12.10 1.57
C VAL A 473 -23.61 13.57 1.87
N HIS A 474 -24.81 14.06 1.54
CA HIS A 474 -25.26 15.41 1.87
C HIS A 474 -26.65 15.42 2.49
N THR A 475 -26.96 16.48 3.23
CA THR A 475 -28.21 16.60 4.00
C THR A 475 -29.33 17.34 3.26
N GLY A 476 -29.10 17.81 2.03
CA GLY A 476 -30.15 18.43 1.23
C GLY A 476 -29.81 18.61 -0.24
N HIS A 477 -30.79 18.34 -1.10
CA HIS A 477 -30.72 18.43 -2.57
C HIS A 477 -30.83 19.86 -3.13
N ALA A 478 -30.74 20.89 -2.29
CA ALA A 478 -31.07 22.25 -2.71
C ALA A 478 -29.92 22.93 -3.46
N ASP A 479 -28.69 22.52 -3.17
CA ASP A 479 -27.47 23.10 -3.73
C ASP A 479 -26.84 22.10 -4.71
N LEU A 480 -26.15 22.61 -5.73
CA LEU A 480 -25.24 21.79 -6.54
C LEU A 480 -23.98 21.63 -5.70
N HIS A 481 -23.73 20.41 -5.23
CA HIS A 481 -22.45 20.09 -4.61
C HIS A 481 -21.54 19.67 -5.76
N ASP A 482 -20.41 20.36 -5.89
CA ASP A 482 -19.37 20.06 -6.87
C ASP A 482 -18.50 18.97 -6.25
N LEU A 483 -18.97 17.72 -6.22
CA LEU A 483 -18.21 16.61 -5.61
C LEU A 483 -17.21 16.03 -6.59
N ILE A 484 -17.56 16.08 -7.88
CA ILE A 484 -16.72 15.77 -9.01
C ILE A 484 -16.71 17.03 -9.89
N PRO A 485 -15.57 17.51 -10.39
CA PRO A 485 -15.52 18.74 -11.15
C PRO A 485 -16.49 18.72 -12.34
N ASP A 486 -17.20 19.82 -12.57
CA ASP A 486 -18.08 20.01 -13.74
C ASP A 486 -17.39 19.75 -15.11
N SER A 487 -16.05 19.76 -15.15
CA SER A 487 -15.25 19.47 -16.34
C SER A 487 -14.74 18.03 -16.44
N ALA A 488 -14.86 17.25 -15.38
CA ALA A 488 -14.28 15.92 -15.24
C ALA A 488 -15.12 14.84 -15.93
N GLU A 489 -14.44 13.81 -16.43
CA GLU A 489 -15.08 12.58 -16.83
C GLU A 489 -15.39 11.70 -15.61
N LEU A 490 -16.64 11.26 -15.48
CA LEU A 490 -17.05 10.18 -14.60
C LEU A 490 -17.13 8.88 -15.42
N SER A 491 -16.18 7.98 -15.21
CA SER A 491 -16.14 6.65 -15.86
C SER A 491 -16.55 5.57 -14.87
N ILE A 492 -17.49 4.70 -15.25
CA ILE A 492 -17.93 3.57 -14.42
C ILE A 492 -17.72 2.27 -15.20
N THR A 493 -16.79 1.46 -14.74
CA THR A 493 -16.42 0.17 -15.32
C THR A 493 -16.64 -0.95 -14.29
N GLY A 494 -16.50 -2.22 -14.71
CA GLY A 494 -16.69 -3.35 -13.79
C GLY A 494 -18.08 -3.39 -13.15
N GLY A 495 -18.17 -3.87 -11.91
CA GLY A 495 -19.38 -3.89 -11.08
C GLY A 495 -19.64 -2.58 -10.30
N GLY A 496 -19.05 -1.47 -10.75
CA GLY A 496 -19.11 -0.19 -10.05
C GLY A 496 -20.49 0.37 -9.85
N MET A 497 -20.66 1.09 -8.75
CA MET A 497 -21.91 1.78 -8.43
C MET A 497 -21.65 3.20 -7.94
N PHE A 498 -22.21 4.17 -8.64
CA PHE A 498 -22.30 5.56 -8.18
C PHE A 498 -23.68 5.83 -7.58
N VAL A 499 -23.74 6.03 -6.26
CA VAL A 499 -24.97 6.35 -5.54
C VAL A 499 -25.02 7.84 -5.25
N LEU A 500 -25.95 8.50 -5.94
CA LEU A 500 -26.18 9.92 -5.83
C LEU A 500 -27.46 10.17 -5.05
N ASN A 501 -27.32 10.70 -3.84
CA ASN A 501 -28.43 11.18 -3.00
C ASN A 501 -28.49 12.72 -3.01
N ASP A 502 -28.19 13.33 -4.15
CA ASP A 502 -27.96 14.76 -4.30
C ASP A 502 -28.05 15.23 -5.77
N ASN A 503 -27.66 16.47 -6.04
CA ASN A 503 -27.40 16.97 -7.39
C ASN A 503 -25.90 17.09 -7.66
N GLU A 504 -25.45 16.44 -8.74
CA GLU A 504 -24.06 16.45 -9.20
C GLU A 504 -24.01 16.91 -10.67
N ALA A 505 -22.93 17.56 -11.06
CA ALA A 505 -22.64 17.88 -12.46
C ALA A 505 -21.24 17.38 -12.85
N VAL A 506 -21.13 16.74 -14.00
CA VAL A 506 -19.88 16.18 -14.52
C VAL A 506 -19.68 16.60 -15.98
N GLY A 507 -18.43 16.63 -16.42
CA GLY A 507 -18.07 16.94 -17.81
C GLY A 507 -18.58 15.87 -18.78
N SER A 508 -18.39 14.60 -18.44
CA SER A 508 -18.91 13.48 -19.21
C SER A 508 -19.22 12.27 -18.34
N LEU A 509 -20.11 11.41 -18.83
CA LEU A 509 -20.43 10.11 -18.23
C LEU A 509 -20.03 9.02 -19.22
N ALA A 510 -19.17 8.10 -18.79
CA ALA A 510 -18.73 6.97 -19.59
C ALA A 510 -18.84 5.66 -18.80
N GLY A 511 -18.93 4.54 -19.51
CA GLY A 511 -18.89 3.22 -18.90
C GLY A 511 -19.16 2.12 -19.91
N SER A 512 -18.26 1.14 -19.98
CA SER A 512 -18.39 -0.01 -20.88
C SER A 512 -18.94 -1.22 -20.14
N GLY A 513 -19.96 -1.86 -20.71
CA GLY A 513 -20.56 -3.07 -20.17
C GLY A 513 -21.68 -2.81 -19.16
N ALA A 514 -22.63 -3.74 -19.13
CA ALA A 514 -23.88 -3.64 -18.38
C ALA A 514 -23.74 -3.78 -16.83
N ALA A 515 -22.51 -3.93 -16.32
CA ALA A 515 -22.28 -4.18 -14.90
C ALA A 515 -22.16 -2.89 -14.07
N GLY A 516 -21.71 -1.78 -14.68
CA GLY A 516 -21.64 -0.48 -14.02
C GLY A 516 -23.04 0.09 -13.77
N SER A 517 -23.22 0.86 -12.70
CA SER A 517 -24.52 1.43 -12.36
C SER A 517 -24.46 2.82 -11.73
N VAL A 518 -25.51 3.60 -11.98
CA VAL A 518 -25.79 4.87 -11.29
C VAL A 518 -27.13 4.74 -10.58
N LEU A 519 -27.17 5.01 -9.28
CA LEU A 519 -28.41 5.02 -8.49
C LEU A 519 -28.74 6.45 -8.06
N LEU A 520 -29.84 6.99 -8.59
CA LEU A 520 -30.39 8.27 -8.17
C LEU A 520 -31.43 8.01 -7.08
N VAL A 521 -31.03 8.20 -5.82
CA VAL A 521 -31.71 7.64 -4.64
C VAL A 521 -33.18 8.06 -4.54
N ASP A 522 -33.51 9.28 -4.94
CA ASP A 522 -34.87 9.80 -4.92
C ASP A 522 -35.17 10.76 -6.09
N ALA A 523 -36.41 11.26 -6.15
CA ALA A 523 -36.86 12.17 -7.19
C ALA A 523 -36.23 13.57 -7.13
N ALA A 524 -35.57 13.93 -6.03
CA ALA A 524 -34.85 15.18 -5.89
C ALA A 524 -33.40 15.05 -6.35
N SER A 525 -32.87 13.83 -6.45
CA SER A 525 -31.51 13.54 -6.93
C SER A 525 -31.38 13.77 -8.43
N ALA A 526 -30.29 14.36 -8.90
CA ALA A 526 -30.04 14.59 -10.32
C ALA A 526 -28.56 14.54 -10.70
N LEU A 527 -28.23 13.79 -11.76
CA LEU A 527 -26.90 13.81 -12.38
C LEU A 527 -26.95 14.63 -13.66
N SER A 528 -26.10 15.65 -13.80
CA SER A 528 -26.04 16.52 -14.98
C SER A 528 -24.75 16.31 -15.76
N VAL A 529 -24.84 15.95 -17.04
CA VAL A 529 -23.71 15.86 -17.97
C VAL A 529 -23.62 17.17 -18.77
N VAL A 530 -22.60 17.98 -18.51
CA VAL A 530 -22.52 19.39 -18.95
C VAL A 530 -21.37 19.70 -19.91
N GLY A 531 -20.44 18.77 -20.15
CA GLY A 531 -19.30 18.98 -21.03
C GLY A 531 -19.59 18.86 -22.53
N SER A 532 -18.53 18.85 -23.32
CA SER A 532 -18.59 18.78 -24.80
C SER A 532 -18.11 17.45 -25.37
N ALA A 533 -17.78 16.48 -24.52
CA ALA A 533 -17.24 15.19 -24.95
C ALA A 533 -18.33 14.29 -25.58
N SER A 534 -17.89 13.32 -26.38
CA SER A 534 -18.74 12.28 -26.94
C SER A 534 -18.46 10.97 -26.22
N THR A 535 -19.39 10.48 -25.40
CA THR A 535 -19.21 9.29 -24.57
C THR A 535 -20.35 8.28 -24.72
N SER A 536 -20.13 7.05 -24.23
CA SER A 536 -21.14 6.00 -24.13
C SER A 536 -21.21 5.50 -22.69
N PHE A 537 -22.41 5.24 -22.21
CA PHE A 537 -22.67 4.58 -20.94
C PHE A 537 -23.62 3.41 -21.18
N ASP A 538 -23.07 2.20 -21.10
CA ASP A 538 -23.80 0.94 -21.27
C ASP A 538 -24.33 0.37 -19.95
N GLY A 539 -24.06 1.06 -18.83
CA GLY A 539 -24.48 0.66 -17.50
C GLY A 539 -25.95 0.95 -17.18
N ASP A 540 -26.37 0.53 -15.99
CA ASP A 540 -27.75 0.65 -15.52
C ASP A 540 -27.97 1.96 -14.74
N LEU A 541 -28.99 2.74 -15.10
CA LEU A 541 -29.47 3.85 -14.26
C LEU A 541 -30.67 3.36 -13.44
N ARG A 542 -30.64 3.63 -12.14
CA ARG A 542 -31.65 3.19 -11.17
C ARG A 542 -32.25 4.35 -10.39
N GLY A 543 -33.40 4.10 -9.78
CA GLY A 543 -34.03 5.00 -8.82
C GLY A 543 -35.06 5.95 -9.45
N ALA A 544 -35.33 7.08 -8.79
CA ALA A 544 -36.43 7.99 -9.15
C ALA A 544 -35.97 9.37 -9.65
N GLY A 545 -34.66 9.61 -9.71
CA GLY A 545 -34.08 10.92 -10.01
C GLY A 545 -34.06 11.30 -11.49
N THR A 546 -33.31 12.35 -11.80
CA THR A 546 -33.19 12.89 -13.17
C THR A 546 -31.76 12.76 -13.70
N LEU A 547 -31.57 12.11 -14.85
CA LEU A 547 -30.36 12.31 -15.67
C LEU A 547 -30.59 13.52 -16.59
N ARG A 548 -29.73 14.53 -16.51
CA ARG A 548 -29.77 15.72 -17.37
C ARG A 548 -28.57 15.72 -18.30
N HIS A 549 -28.78 15.98 -19.58
CA HIS A 549 -27.72 16.26 -20.54
C HIS A 549 -27.85 17.72 -20.98
N GLY A 550 -27.02 18.59 -20.43
CA GLY A 550 -27.00 20.04 -20.73
C GLY A 550 -25.83 20.46 -21.61
N GLY A 551 -24.84 19.61 -21.76
CA GLY A 551 -23.62 19.87 -22.52
C GLY A 551 -23.83 19.94 -24.03
N SER A 552 -22.81 20.42 -24.75
CA SER A 552 -22.81 20.46 -26.22
C SER A 552 -22.35 19.16 -26.88
N GLY A 553 -21.87 18.21 -26.07
CA GLY A 553 -21.37 16.92 -26.51
C GLY A 553 -22.45 15.93 -26.91
N SER A 554 -22.08 14.64 -26.97
CA SER A 554 -23.01 13.56 -27.27
C SER A 554 -22.90 12.43 -26.25
N LEU A 555 -24.04 11.90 -25.78
CA LEU A 555 -24.08 10.76 -24.87
C LEU A 555 -24.87 9.61 -25.50
N VAL A 556 -24.29 8.42 -25.55
CA VAL A 556 -25.00 7.19 -25.91
C VAL A 556 -25.38 6.44 -24.63
N LEU A 557 -26.65 6.05 -24.50
CA LEU A 557 -27.20 5.31 -23.38
C LEU A 557 -27.57 3.91 -23.86
N GLY A 558 -26.67 2.94 -23.65
CA GLY A 558 -26.80 1.57 -24.13
C GLY A 558 -27.43 0.58 -23.13
N GLY A 559 -27.52 0.94 -21.85
CA GLY A 559 -28.01 0.04 -20.80
C GLY A 559 -29.53 -0.05 -20.70
N ASP A 560 -30.02 -1.19 -20.19
CA ASP A 560 -31.45 -1.45 -19.95
C ASP A 560 -31.84 -1.03 -18.52
N TRP A 561 -32.41 0.16 -18.38
CA TRP A 561 -32.75 0.81 -17.10
C TRP A 561 -34.03 0.22 -16.45
N THR A 562 -34.05 -1.10 -16.33
CA THR A 562 -35.21 -1.90 -15.93
C THR A 562 -35.60 -1.73 -14.46
N GLN A 563 -34.69 -1.20 -13.62
CA GLN A 563 -34.90 -1.00 -12.19
C GLN A 563 -35.32 0.43 -11.82
N ASN A 564 -35.73 1.23 -12.80
CA ASN A 564 -36.19 2.58 -12.54
C ASN A 564 -37.52 2.61 -11.79
N ALA A 565 -37.58 3.50 -10.79
CA ALA A 565 -38.79 3.78 -10.05
C ALA A 565 -39.68 4.77 -10.83
N ALA A 566 -40.98 4.74 -10.52
CA ALA A 566 -41.90 5.75 -11.01
C ALA A 566 -41.39 7.15 -10.64
N GLY A 567 -41.24 8.01 -11.64
CA GLY A 567 -40.71 9.36 -11.46
C GLY A 567 -39.31 9.59 -12.03
N SER A 568 -38.60 8.53 -12.46
CA SER A 568 -37.32 8.67 -13.18
C SER A 568 -37.47 9.53 -14.44
N ARG A 569 -36.46 10.37 -14.72
CA ARG A 569 -36.50 11.34 -15.83
C ARG A 569 -35.19 11.38 -16.61
N LEU A 570 -35.30 11.55 -17.92
CA LEU A 570 -34.23 11.95 -18.82
C LEU A 570 -34.52 13.36 -19.34
N SER A 571 -33.62 14.32 -19.12
CA SER A 571 -33.75 15.68 -19.63
C SER A 571 -32.63 16.00 -20.59
N VAL A 572 -32.94 16.08 -21.89
CA VAL A 572 -31.99 16.44 -22.94
C VAL A 572 -32.10 17.95 -23.18
N ALA A 573 -31.39 18.74 -22.38
CA ALA A 573 -31.42 20.19 -22.43
C ALA A 573 -30.48 20.78 -23.51
N GLY A 574 -29.40 20.08 -23.84
CA GLY A 574 -28.42 20.45 -24.86
C GLY A 574 -27.78 19.24 -25.53
N GLY A 575 -26.98 19.48 -26.57
CA GLY A 575 -26.22 18.44 -27.27
C GLY A 575 -27.10 17.36 -27.88
N SER A 576 -26.57 16.14 -27.98
CA SER A 576 -27.33 14.98 -28.47
C SER A 576 -27.26 13.78 -27.52
N VAL A 577 -28.40 13.16 -27.21
CA VAL A 577 -28.45 11.89 -26.48
C VAL A 577 -28.99 10.80 -27.41
N ALA A 578 -28.24 9.72 -27.61
CA ALA A 578 -28.73 8.51 -28.25
C ALA A 578 -29.19 7.53 -27.18
N VAL A 579 -30.44 7.07 -27.26
CA VAL A 579 -30.97 6.00 -26.41
C VAL A 579 -30.99 4.73 -27.24
N ASP A 580 -30.09 3.80 -26.94
CA ASP A 580 -29.98 2.51 -27.63
C ASP A 580 -30.39 1.31 -26.74
N GLY A 581 -30.51 1.51 -25.43
CA GLY A 581 -31.07 0.54 -24.47
C GLY A 581 -32.57 0.72 -24.17
N ASP A 582 -33.08 0.01 -23.14
CA ASP A 582 -34.48 0.12 -22.67
C ASP A 582 -34.65 1.05 -21.45
N LEU A 583 -35.23 2.22 -21.68
CA LEU A 583 -35.60 3.23 -20.68
C LEU A 583 -37.13 3.34 -20.53
N GLY A 584 -37.86 2.25 -20.74
CA GLY A 584 -39.32 2.22 -20.87
C GLY A 584 -40.14 2.75 -19.69
N LEU A 585 -39.54 3.00 -18.53
CA LEU A 585 -40.18 3.62 -17.35
C LEU A 585 -39.76 5.08 -17.11
N THR A 586 -38.87 5.62 -17.95
CA THR A 586 -38.25 6.92 -17.77
C THR A 586 -38.89 7.95 -18.69
N ALA A 587 -39.43 9.01 -18.10
CA ALA A 587 -40.00 10.11 -18.87
C ALA A 587 -38.87 10.98 -19.45
N ALA A 588 -38.88 11.17 -20.77
CA ALA A 588 -37.92 11.99 -21.50
C ALA A 588 -38.49 13.38 -21.81
N SER A 589 -37.69 14.44 -21.62
CA SER A 589 -37.97 15.79 -22.09
C SER A 589 -36.84 16.32 -22.96
N VAL A 590 -37.16 16.87 -24.13
CA VAL A 590 -36.17 17.15 -25.18
C VAL A 590 -36.21 18.61 -25.63
N GLN A 591 -35.10 19.32 -25.39
CA GLN A 591 -34.78 20.66 -25.90
C GLN A 591 -33.51 20.63 -26.80
N GLY A 592 -32.62 19.65 -26.60
CA GLY A 592 -31.51 19.30 -27.49
C GLY A 592 -31.94 18.30 -28.57
N VAL A 593 -31.08 17.33 -28.87
CA VAL A 593 -31.38 16.24 -29.83
C VAL A 593 -31.49 14.90 -29.10
N LEU A 594 -32.63 14.23 -29.19
CA LEU A 594 -32.78 12.83 -28.79
C LEU A 594 -32.76 11.95 -30.04
N ARG A 595 -31.93 10.90 -30.03
CA ARG A 595 -31.83 9.91 -31.12
C ARG A 595 -31.69 8.50 -30.58
N GLY A 596 -31.37 7.53 -31.44
CA GLY A 596 -31.09 6.15 -31.03
C GLY A 596 -32.24 5.17 -31.26
N ALA A 597 -31.94 3.88 -31.14
CA ALA A 597 -32.83 2.78 -31.52
C ALA A 597 -33.60 2.12 -30.36
N GLY A 598 -33.49 2.69 -29.17
CA GLY A 598 -33.95 2.11 -27.91
C GLY A 598 -35.41 2.41 -27.57
N THR A 599 -35.71 2.34 -26.27
CA THR A 599 -37.05 2.58 -25.72
C THR A 599 -37.00 3.67 -24.65
N VAL A 600 -38.00 4.54 -24.58
CA VAL A 600 -38.22 5.49 -23.49
C VAL A 600 -39.66 5.34 -22.94
N GLY A 601 -39.94 5.91 -21.78
CA GLY A 601 -41.29 5.95 -21.19
C GLY A 601 -42.23 6.88 -21.95
N SER A 602 -42.56 8.03 -21.35
CA SER A 602 -43.18 9.14 -22.09
C SER A 602 -42.11 10.04 -22.71
N LEU A 603 -42.44 10.73 -23.81
CA LEU A 603 -41.54 11.62 -24.52
C LEU A 603 -42.21 12.99 -24.74
N ALA A 604 -41.66 14.04 -24.15
CA ALA A 604 -42.13 15.41 -24.29
C ALA A 604 -41.12 16.28 -25.05
N LEU A 605 -41.49 16.71 -26.25
CA LEU A 605 -40.71 17.61 -27.10
C LEU A 605 -40.97 19.07 -26.71
N SER A 606 -39.91 19.84 -26.45
CA SER A 606 -39.99 21.23 -26.01
C SER A 606 -39.02 22.11 -26.81
N GLY A 607 -39.23 22.17 -28.11
CA GLY A 607 -38.39 22.90 -29.07
C GLY A 607 -37.15 22.17 -29.54
N GLY A 608 -36.85 20.99 -28.97
CA GLY A 608 -35.74 20.14 -29.40
C GLY A 608 -36.02 19.33 -30.67
N THR A 609 -35.15 18.38 -30.96
CA THR A 609 -35.26 17.46 -32.11
C THR A 609 -35.32 16.01 -31.63
N VAL A 610 -36.19 15.20 -32.22
CA VAL A 610 -36.18 13.73 -32.09
C VAL A 610 -35.83 13.12 -33.45
N ALA A 611 -34.85 12.23 -33.50
CA ALA A 611 -34.32 11.59 -34.70
C ALA A 611 -34.12 10.07 -34.47
N PRO A 612 -35.08 9.21 -34.81
CA PRO A 612 -34.99 7.77 -34.50
C PRO A 612 -33.75 7.07 -35.07
N GLY A 613 -33.11 6.21 -34.27
CA GLY A 613 -31.96 5.40 -34.68
C GLY A 613 -30.63 6.13 -34.82
N ALA A 614 -29.69 5.47 -35.51
CA ALA A 614 -28.57 6.12 -36.18
C ALA A 614 -28.97 6.67 -37.57
N SER A 615 -30.28 6.63 -37.84
CA SER A 615 -31.04 6.80 -39.07
C SER A 615 -30.52 6.05 -40.33
N ALA A 616 -31.35 5.29 -41.04
CA ALA A 616 -32.72 4.92 -40.68
C ALA A 616 -32.78 4.04 -39.39
N GLY A 617 -33.78 4.23 -38.52
CA GLY A 617 -33.99 3.41 -37.32
C GLY A 617 -35.32 3.61 -36.60
N CYS A 618 -35.48 2.97 -35.44
CA CYS A 618 -36.74 2.98 -34.69
C CYS A 618 -36.55 3.37 -33.24
N LEU A 619 -37.36 4.31 -32.75
CA LEU A 619 -37.41 4.69 -31.33
C LEU A 619 -38.77 4.27 -30.77
N THR A 620 -38.79 3.59 -29.63
CA THR A 620 -40.03 3.21 -28.95
C THR A 620 -40.32 4.16 -27.79
N VAL A 621 -41.56 4.62 -27.68
CA VAL A 621 -42.09 5.45 -26.59
C VAL A 621 -43.23 4.64 -25.95
N ASN A 622 -43.00 4.07 -24.77
CA ASN A 622 -43.97 3.15 -24.17
C ASN A 622 -45.29 3.83 -23.79
N ASP A 623 -45.29 5.14 -23.57
CA ASP A 623 -46.47 5.90 -23.14
C ASP A 623 -46.87 6.98 -24.16
N GLU A 624 -46.88 8.25 -23.77
CA GLU A 624 -47.29 9.36 -24.64
C GLU A 624 -46.09 10.05 -25.29
N PHE A 625 -46.18 10.29 -26.61
CA PHE A 625 -45.32 11.21 -27.35
C PHE A 625 -46.04 12.56 -27.57
N THR A 626 -45.55 13.64 -26.97
CA THR A 626 -46.23 14.94 -26.95
C THR A 626 -45.28 16.11 -27.17
N GLY A 627 -45.84 17.29 -27.49
CA GLY A 627 -45.14 18.57 -27.47
C GLY A 627 -44.92 19.20 -28.85
N ASP A 628 -44.02 20.18 -28.89
CA ASP A 628 -43.68 20.99 -30.06
C ASP A 628 -42.16 20.91 -30.30
N GLY A 629 -41.69 20.91 -31.55
CA GLY A 629 -40.27 20.84 -31.89
C GLY A 629 -40.03 20.23 -33.27
N THR A 630 -38.87 19.62 -33.48
CA THR A 630 -38.50 18.99 -34.77
C THR A 630 -38.56 17.47 -34.69
N VAL A 631 -39.20 16.83 -35.67
CA VAL A 631 -39.13 15.38 -35.89
C VAL A 631 -38.30 15.16 -37.15
N ALA A 632 -37.08 14.67 -36.97
CA ALA A 632 -36.18 14.35 -38.07
C ALA A 632 -36.43 12.92 -38.55
N VAL A 633 -36.61 12.75 -39.86
CA VAL A 633 -36.94 11.47 -40.49
C VAL A 633 -36.05 11.26 -41.71
N GLU A 634 -35.34 10.14 -41.73
CA GLU A 634 -34.62 9.66 -42.90
C GLU A 634 -35.40 8.58 -43.66
N LEU A 635 -35.40 8.69 -44.99
CA LEU A 635 -36.05 7.77 -45.91
C LEU A 635 -35.02 7.17 -46.88
N GLY A 636 -34.62 5.91 -46.65
CA GLY A 636 -33.72 5.13 -47.50
C GLY A 636 -34.36 3.88 -48.15
N GLY A 637 -35.61 3.57 -47.84
CA GLY A 637 -36.31 2.37 -48.30
C GLY A 637 -37.75 2.30 -47.79
N TYR A 638 -38.46 1.24 -48.16
CA TYR A 638 -39.87 1.02 -47.78
C TYR A 638 -40.07 0.23 -46.49
N SER A 639 -39.00 -0.32 -45.90
CA SER A 639 -39.08 -1.08 -44.65
C SER A 639 -38.93 -0.13 -43.47
N ALA A 640 -39.84 -0.16 -42.50
CA ALA A 640 -39.68 0.62 -41.28
C ALA A 640 -38.43 0.15 -40.50
N CYS A 641 -37.82 1.07 -39.75
CA CYS A 641 -36.57 0.88 -39.02
C CYS A 641 -35.34 0.69 -39.92
N ASP A 642 -35.34 -0.27 -40.85
CA ASP A 642 -34.16 -0.56 -41.69
C ASP A 642 -34.06 0.35 -42.92
N GLY A 643 -35.21 0.79 -43.43
CA GLY A 643 -35.32 1.62 -44.62
C GLY A 643 -35.80 3.03 -44.32
N PHE A 644 -36.57 3.27 -43.26
CA PHE A 644 -36.95 4.62 -42.86
C PHE A 644 -37.15 4.75 -41.35
N ASP A 645 -37.04 5.98 -40.85
CA ASP A 645 -37.20 6.30 -39.44
C ASP A 645 -38.64 6.13 -38.96
N ARG A 646 -38.81 5.52 -37.78
CA ARG A 646 -40.13 5.41 -37.15
C ARG A 646 -40.08 5.58 -35.64
N ILE A 647 -41.05 6.34 -35.11
CA ILE A 647 -41.36 6.41 -33.69
C ILE A 647 -42.57 5.53 -33.42
N ALA A 648 -42.44 4.50 -32.59
CA ALA A 648 -43.56 3.69 -32.14
C ALA A 648 -44.01 4.17 -30.76
N THR A 649 -45.27 4.55 -30.59
CA THR A 649 -45.79 5.07 -29.32
C THR A 649 -47.12 4.45 -28.91
N SER A 650 -47.48 4.48 -27.62
CA SER A 650 -48.84 4.09 -27.20
C SER A 650 -49.86 5.18 -27.55
N PHE A 651 -49.51 6.43 -27.29
CA PHE A 651 -50.33 7.60 -27.55
C PHE A 651 -49.49 8.72 -28.17
N GLN A 652 -50.11 9.57 -28.98
CA GLN A 652 -49.47 10.79 -29.48
C GLN A 652 -50.39 12.00 -29.31
N THR A 653 -49.81 13.09 -28.80
CA THR A 653 -50.43 14.41 -28.66
C THR A 653 -49.42 15.46 -29.11
N LEU A 654 -49.07 15.43 -30.39
CA LEU A 654 -48.16 16.39 -31.02
C LEU A 654 -48.88 17.71 -31.28
N GLY A 655 -48.21 18.81 -30.96
CA GLY A 655 -48.66 20.17 -31.27
C GLY A 655 -48.12 20.64 -32.62
N ASP A 656 -47.53 21.83 -32.65
CA ASP A 656 -46.91 22.43 -33.84
C ASP A 656 -45.50 21.86 -34.04
N VAL A 657 -45.41 20.61 -34.50
CA VAL A 657 -44.13 19.99 -34.88
C VAL A 657 -43.65 20.45 -36.26
N THR A 658 -42.33 20.50 -36.43
CA THR A 658 -41.66 20.70 -37.72
C THR A 658 -41.09 19.38 -38.20
N TRP A 659 -41.42 18.97 -39.41
CA TRP A 659 -40.83 17.79 -40.04
C TRP A 659 -39.54 18.16 -40.75
N ASP A 660 -38.45 17.47 -40.40
CA ASP A 660 -37.17 17.57 -41.10
C ASP A 660 -36.91 16.25 -41.81
N VAL A 661 -37.30 16.18 -43.09
CA VAL A 661 -37.25 14.95 -43.87
C VAL A 661 -35.99 14.93 -44.72
N THR A 662 -35.23 13.85 -44.66
CA THR A 662 -34.06 13.60 -45.52
C THR A 662 -34.26 12.32 -46.33
N VAL A 663 -34.27 12.42 -47.66
CA VAL A 663 -34.25 11.24 -48.54
C VAL A 663 -32.79 10.81 -48.71
N LEU A 664 -32.46 9.60 -48.27
CA LEU A 664 -31.11 9.04 -48.33
C LEU A 664 -30.72 8.68 -49.77
N ASP A 665 -29.42 8.79 -50.06
CA ASP A 665 -28.88 8.59 -51.40
C ASP A 665 -29.25 7.22 -51.99
N GLY A 666 -29.86 7.26 -53.17
CA GLY A 666 -30.27 6.07 -53.92
C GLY A 666 -31.71 5.63 -53.66
N PHE A 667 -32.39 6.18 -52.66
CA PHE A 667 -33.82 6.01 -52.50
C PHE A 667 -34.59 7.03 -53.36
N ALA A 668 -35.54 6.54 -54.15
CA ALA A 668 -36.33 7.36 -55.04
C ALA A 668 -37.82 7.04 -54.85
N PRO A 669 -38.45 7.57 -53.79
CA PRO A 669 -39.86 7.34 -53.57
C PRO A 669 -40.68 8.00 -54.68
N VAL A 670 -41.78 7.37 -55.08
CA VAL A 670 -42.67 7.87 -56.14
C VAL A 670 -43.88 8.57 -55.55
N GLU A 671 -44.51 9.45 -56.34
CA GLU A 671 -45.76 10.11 -55.93
C GLU A 671 -46.80 9.06 -55.51
N GLY A 672 -47.37 9.26 -54.33
CA GLY A 672 -48.33 8.34 -53.71
C GLY A 672 -47.73 7.32 -52.74
N ASP A 673 -46.40 7.21 -52.63
CA ASP A 673 -45.77 6.42 -51.58
C ASP A 673 -46.08 7.01 -50.19
N GLU A 674 -46.22 6.15 -49.20
CA GLU A 674 -46.58 6.51 -47.81
C GLU A 674 -45.61 5.85 -46.82
N PHE A 675 -45.18 6.62 -45.82
CA PHE A 675 -44.27 6.17 -44.76
C PHE A 675 -44.91 6.45 -43.40
N ALA A 676 -45.19 5.40 -42.62
CA ALA A 676 -45.75 5.53 -41.27
C ALA A 676 -44.65 5.83 -40.25
N VAL A 677 -44.34 7.12 -40.10
CA VAL A 677 -43.19 7.63 -39.32
C VAL A 677 -43.48 7.80 -37.84
N VAL A 678 -44.75 7.91 -37.46
CA VAL A 678 -45.19 7.76 -36.06
C VAL A 678 -46.35 6.79 -36.03
N THR A 679 -46.20 5.65 -35.35
CA THR A 679 -47.26 4.65 -35.22
C THR A 679 -47.83 4.61 -33.81
N THR A 680 -49.15 4.52 -33.65
CA THR A 680 -49.79 4.46 -32.33
C THR A 680 -50.53 3.14 -32.08
N SER A 681 -50.53 2.65 -30.83
CA SER A 681 -51.32 1.47 -30.44
C SER A 681 -52.66 1.80 -29.76
N GLY A 682 -52.80 3.02 -29.23
CA GLY A 682 -54.02 3.59 -28.67
C GLY A 682 -54.65 4.68 -29.55
N PRO A 683 -55.80 5.26 -29.17
CA PRO A 683 -56.37 6.40 -29.87
C PRO A 683 -55.42 7.61 -29.77
N GLY A 684 -54.78 8.01 -30.87
CA GLY A 684 -54.02 9.25 -30.94
C GLY A 684 -54.91 10.51 -30.90
N SER A 685 -54.29 11.66 -30.66
CA SER A 685 -54.94 12.97 -30.80
C SER A 685 -55.35 13.25 -32.25
N THR A 686 -56.53 13.84 -32.44
CA THR A 686 -57.13 14.12 -33.76
C THR A 686 -56.64 15.40 -34.44
N ASP A 687 -55.70 16.13 -33.85
CA ASP A 687 -55.45 17.55 -34.18
C ASP A 687 -54.09 17.86 -34.85
N LEU A 688 -53.36 16.87 -35.38
CA LEU A 688 -52.18 17.17 -36.21
C LEU A 688 -52.64 17.80 -37.54
N ALA A 689 -52.38 19.10 -37.71
CA ALA A 689 -52.68 19.80 -38.95
C ALA A 689 -51.83 19.23 -40.09
N ALA A 690 -52.46 19.01 -41.25
CA ALA A 690 -51.72 18.60 -42.44
C ALA A 690 -50.64 19.65 -42.78
N GLN A 691 -49.40 19.19 -42.95
CA GLN A 691 -48.25 20.05 -43.23
C GLN A 691 -47.53 19.57 -44.48
N GLU A 692 -47.28 20.49 -45.42
CA GLU A 692 -46.42 20.25 -46.57
C GLU A 692 -44.95 20.43 -46.14
N VAL A 693 -44.10 19.44 -46.43
CA VAL A 693 -42.66 19.44 -46.15
C VAL A 693 -41.90 19.08 -47.42
N THR A 694 -40.75 19.73 -47.64
CA THR A 694 -39.91 19.50 -48.82
C THR A 694 -38.56 18.94 -48.43
N SER A 695 -38.09 17.92 -49.13
CA SER A 695 -36.72 17.38 -49.03
C SER A 695 -36.11 17.29 -50.42
N GLY A 696 -35.20 18.21 -50.76
CA GLY A 696 -34.67 18.30 -52.12
C GLY A 696 -35.77 18.57 -53.15
N GLU A 697 -35.95 17.67 -54.12
CA GLU A 697 -37.00 17.73 -55.15
C GLU A 697 -38.30 17.01 -54.76
N TYR A 698 -38.33 16.39 -53.58
CA TYR A 698 -39.51 15.70 -53.05
C TYR A 698 -40.37 16.65 -52.21
N THR A 699 -41.68 16.54 -52.36
CA THR A 699 -42.68 17.18 -51.49
C THR A 699 -43.50 16.08 -50.83
N PHE A 700 -43.74 16.23 -49.53
CA PHE A 700 -44.52 15.31 -48.72
C PHE A 700 -45.63 16.07 -47.99
N ASP A 701 -46.76 15.42 -47.79
CA ASP A 701 -47.76 15.82 -46.80
C ASP A 701 -47.59 14.95 -45.54
N ALA A 702 -47.34 15.58 -44.39
CA ALA A 702 -47.43 14.94 -43.09
C ALA A 702 -48.90 14.96 -42.63
N VAL A 703 -49.53 13.80 -42.52
CA VAL A 703 -50.98 13.67 -42.24
C VAL A 703 -51.23 12.62 -41.17
N TRP A 704 -52.13 12.94 -40.23
CA TRP A 704 -52.71 11.98 -39.31
C TRP A 704 -53.89 11.25 -39.96
N ASP A 705 -53.82 9.92 -40.07
CA ASP A 705 -54.86 9.10 -40.71
C ASP A 705 -55.94 8.59 -39.74
N GLY A 706 -55.76 8.87 -38.44
CA GLY A 706 -56.60 8.36 -37.35
C GLY A 706 -55.90 7.31 -36.48
N THR A 707 -54.79 6.73 -36.94
CA THR A 707 -53.98 5.75 -36.20
C THR A 707 -52.48 6.07 -36.27
N ASP A 708 -51.98 6.50 -37.42
CA ASP A 708 -50.57 6.78 -37.65
C ASP A 708 -50.37 8.18 -38.25
N VAL A 709 -49.18 8.74 -38.06
CA VAL A 709 -48.71 9.89 -38.83
C VAL A 709 -47.96 9.38 -40.05
N LEU A 710 -48.47 9.71 -41.22
CA LEU A 710 -47.94 9.32 -42.52
C LEU A 710 -47.20 10.49 -43.15
N LEU A 711 -46.02 10.25 -43.73
CA LEU A 711 -45.45 11.10 -44.77
C LEU A 711 -45.88 10.56 -46.12
N ARG A 712 -46.71 11.31 -46.84
CA ARG A 712 -47.19 10.94 -48.18
C ARG A 712 -46.49 11.76 -49.24
N VAL A 713 -45.86 11.11 -50.21
CA VAL A 713 -45.20 11.80 -51.32
C VAL A 713 -46.25 12.43 -52.24
N THR A 714 -46.25 13.75 -52.34
CA THR A 714 -47.17 14.52 -53.20
C THR A 714 -46.51 15.00 -54.49
N SER A 715 -45.19 15.09 -54.51
CA SER A 715 -44.41 15.37 -55.71
C SER A 715 -43.05 14.68 -55.58
N ALA A 716 -42.62 14.01 -56.66
CA ALA A 716 -41.29 13.44 -56.80
C ALA A 716 -40.67 13.95 -58.11
N PRO A 717 -39.33 14.06 -58.20
CA PRO A 717 -38.68 14.40 -59.45
C PRO A 717 -38.96 13.36 -60.53
N ASP A 718 -39.15 13.82 -61.76
CA ASP A 718 -39.34 12.97 -62.93
C ASP A 718 -38.12 12.05 -63.09
N LEU A 719 -38.28 10.77 -62.74
CA LEU A 719 -37.24 9.79 -63.01
C LEU A 719 -36.98 9.77 -64.53
N PRO A 720 -35.72 9.90 -64.99
CA PRO A 720 -35.41 9.72 -66.39
C PRO A 720 -35.93 8.35 -66.81
N PRO A 721 -36.66 8.23 -67.94
CA PRO A 721 -37.33 6.98 -68.31
C PRO A 721 -36.31 5.86 -68.28
N THR A 722 -36.53 4.86 -67.43
CA THR A 722 -35.68 3.68 -67.30
C THR A 722 -35.44 3.17 -68.72
N PRO A 723 -34.17 3.08 -69.20
CA PRO A 723 -33.91 2.63 -70.56
C PRO A 723 -34.59 1.28 -70.72
N SER A 724 -35.61 1.25 -71.59
CA SER A 724 -36.40 0.06 -71.89
C SER A 724 -35.41 -1.11 -72.06
N PRO A 725 -35.57 -2.23 -71.33
CA PRO A 725 -34.60 -3.30 -71.32
C PRO A 725 -34.30 -3.69 -72.76
N SER A 726 -33.03 -3.55 -73.15
CA SER A 726 -32.57 -4.04 -74.44
C SER A 726 -32.93 -5.53 -74.53
N PRO A 727 -33.56 -6.00 -75.61
CA PRO A 727 -34.00 -7.39 -75.72
C PRO A 727 -32.83 -8.33 -75.47
N SER A 728 -33.00 -9.20 -74.48
CA SER A 728 -32.09 -10.30 -74.17
C SER A 728 -31.81 -11.10 -75.45
N PRO A 729 -30.55 -11.40 -75.81
CA PRO A 729 -30.27 -12.28 -76.94
C PRO A 729 -30.85 -13.68 -76.68
N ASP A 730 -31.61 -14.12 -77.66
CA ASP A 730 -32.30 -15.41 -77.82
C ASP A 730 -31.34 -16.61 -77.57
N PRO A 731 -31.81 -17.71 -76.96
CA PRO A 731 -30.99 -18.89 -76.72
C PRO A 731 -30.84 -19.68 -78.03
N THR A 732 -29.61 -19.94 -78.43
CA THR A 732 -29.32 -20.82 -79.58
C THR A 732 -29.15 -22.26 -79.08
N ASP A 733 -30.12 -23.10 -79.45
CA ASP A 733 -30.08 -24.56 -79.35
C ASP A 733 -28.92 -25.16 -80.16
N GLY A 734 -28.23 -26.13 -79.57
CA GLY A 734 -27.27 -27.02 -80.22
C GLY A 734 -27.20 -28.38 -79.49
N PRO A 735 -27.47 -29.52 -80.16
CA PRO A 735 -27.59 -30.83 -79.52
C PRO A 735 -26.31 -31.68 -79.61
N GLY A 736 -26.11 -32.62 -78.68
CA GLY A 736 -25.09 -33.68 -78.83
C GLY A 736 -24.74 -34.46 -77.56
N ASP A 737 -25.40 -35.61 -77.42
CA ASP A 737 -24.95 -36.94 -76.99
C ASP A 737 -23.76 -37.18 -76.02
N GLU A 738 -24.06 -38.13 -75.12
CA GLU A 738 -23.25 -39.28 -74.68
C GLU A 738 -22.00 -39.13 -73.77
N SER A 739 -22.15 -39.74 -72.60
CA SER A 739 -21.26 -40.77 -72.00
C SER A 739 -20.01 -40.38 -71.19
N GLY A 740 -19.83 -41.11 -70.08
CA GLY A 740 -18.55 -41.41 -69.40
C GLY A 740 -18.08 -40.36 -68.38
N SER A 741 -18.06 -40.63 -67.07
CA SER A 741 -17.18 -41.52 -66.30
C SER A 741 -16.02 -40.78 -65.61
N GLU A 742 -16.02 -40.91 -64.27
CA GLU A 742 -14.87 -41.02 -63.36
C GLU A 742 -14.07 -39.81 -62.85
N SER A 743 -13.65 -40.01 -61.58
CA SER A 743 -12.65 -39.32 -60.73
C SER A 743 -13.07 -37.96 -60.16
N GLY A 744 -13.31 -37.82 -58.85
CA GLY A 744 -12.32 -37.90 -57.75
C GLY A 744 -11.86 -36.46 -57.46
N SER A 745 -11.85 -35.88 -56.25
CA SER A 745 -11.48 -36.38 -54.93
C SER A 745 -11.70 -35.27 -53.88
N GLY A 746 -12.21 -35.62 -52.69
CA GLY A 746 -11.64 -35.24 -51.39
C GLY A 746 -11.88 -33.79 -50.91
N SER A 747 -12.20 -33.50 -49.65
CA SER A 747 -11.91 -34.25 -48.42
C SER A 747 -12.85 -33.75 -47.32
N ASP A 748 -13.70 -34.65 -46.82
CA ASP A 748 -14.18 -34.61 -45.43
C ASP A 748 -13.29 -35.59 -44.65
N SER A 749 -12.70 -35.11 -43.55
CA SER A 749 -12.09 -35.95 -42.53
C SER A 749 -13.03 -35.98 -41.33
N GLY A 750 -13.77 -37.08 -41.21
CA GLY A 750 -14.40 -37.49 -39.97
C GLY A 750 -13.51 -38.42 -39.14
N SER A 751 -13.97 -38.73 -37.94
CA SER A 751 -13.72 -39.97 -37.19
C SER A 751 -14.73 -39.96 -36.03
N GLU A 752 -15.89 -40.59 -36.17
CA GLU A 752 -16.21 -42.03 -36.04
C GLU A 752 -16.27 -42.55 -34.60
N ALA A 753 -17.25 -43.45 -34.43
CA ALA A 753 -17.87 -43.93 -33.22
C ALA A 753 -17.57 -45.42 -32.97
N GLY A 754 -17.97 -45.90 -31.79
CA GLY A 754 -18.13 -47.32 -31.42
C GLY A 754 -17.07 -47.78 -30.41
N SER A 755 -17.35 -48.61 -29.40
CA SER A 755 -18.50 -49.48 -29.11
C SER A 755 -18.28 -50.18 -27.75
N ASP A 756 -19.39 -50.58 -27.12
CA ASP A 756 -19.62 -51.74 -26.22
C ASP A 756 -18.83 -51.95 -24.90
N ASP A 757 -19.65 -52.07 -23.84
CA ASP A 757 -19.74 -53.13 -22.83
C ASP A 757 -18.57 -53.49 -21.91
N GLY A 758 -18.82 -53.36 -20.59
CA GLY A 758 -18.28 -54.30 -19.60
C GLY A 758 -17.90 -53.76 -18.22
N SER A 759 -18.86 -53.85 -17.28
CA SER A 759 -18.69 -54.22 -15.86
C SER A 759 -17.48 -53.71 -15.05
N GLY A 760 -17.77 -52.94 -13.98
CA GLY A 760 -16.85 -52.75 -12.86
C GLY A 760 -17.48 -51.97 -11.72
N VAL A 761 -17.71 -52.65 -10.60
CA VAL A 761 -18.24 -52.15 -9.32
C VAL A 761 -17.16 -51.36 -8.56
N GLY A 762 -17.59 -50.33 -7.81
CA GLY A 762 -16.85 -49.52 -6.85
C GLY A 762 -17.42 -48.09 -6.90
N ASP A 763 -18.45 -47.71 -6.15
CA ASP A 763 -18.49 -47.48 -4.69
C ASP A 763 -17.24 -46.73 -4.17
N ASP A 764 -17.52 -45.57 -3.57
CA ASP A 764 -16.66 -44.60 -2.87
C ASP A 764 -16.07 -43.44 -3.69
N ASP A 765 -16.81 -42.31 -3.72
CA ASP A 765 -16.19 -40.96 -3.74
C ASP A 765 -17.00 -40.00 -2.83
N PRO A 766 -16.36 -39.22 -1.94
CA PRO A 766 -16.99 -38.45 -0.90
C PRO A 766 -17.42 -37.06 -1.41
N GLY A 767 -18.36 -36.44 -0.70
CA GLY A 767 -19.00 -35.21 -1.10
C GLY A 767 -18.04 -34.01 -1.27
N GLU A 768 -18.20 -33.34 -2.40
CA GLU A 768 -18.01 -31.90 -2.58
C GLU A 768 -19.42 -31.35 -2.89
N GLY A 769 -20.03 -30.45 -2.12
CA GLY A 769 -19.43 -29.25 -1.54
C GLY A 769 -19.59 -28.04 -2.46
N ASP A 770 -20.56 -28.05 -3.38
CA ASP A 770 -20.85 -26.94 -4.30
C ASP A 770 -21.45 -25.74 -3.53
N LEU A 771 -20.57 -24.87 -3.07
CA LEU A 771 -20.87 -23.55 -2.48
C LEU A 771 -20.55 -22.47 -3.52
N LEU A 772 -21.46 -22.26 -4.45
CA LEU A 772 -21.55 -20.98 -5.15
C LEU A 772 -22.27 -20.00 -4.22
N PRO A 773 -21.71 -18.82 -3.90
CA PRO A 773 -22.43 -17.82 -3.13
C PRO A 773 -23.57 -17.26 -4.00
N ASP A 774 -24.78 -17.48 -3.50
CA ASP A 774 -26.02 -16.87 -3.94
C ASP A 774 -25.82 -15.34 -4.06
N THR A 775 -25.80 -14.81 -5.28
CA THR A 775 -25.78 -13.36 -5.53
C THR A 775 -27.15 -12.80 -5.15
N GLY A 776 -27.32 -12.53 -3.86
CA GLY A 776 -28.54 -11.99 -3.29
C GLY A 776 -28.91 -10.66 -3.93
N VAL A 777 -30.09 -10.62 -4.55
CA VAL A 777 -30.76 -9.40 -4.97
C VAL A 777 -30.97 -8.50 -3.75
N TRP A 778 -30.22 -7.40 -3.67
CA TRP A 778 -30.36 -6.42 -2.60
C TRP A 778 -31.63 -5.61 -2.81
N THR A 779 -32.60 -5.79 -1.91
CA THR A 779 -33.79 -4.93 -1.85
C THR A 779 -33.45 -3.60 -1.19
N LEU A 780 -34.22 -2.54 -1.51
CA LEU A 780 -34.15 -1.16 -0.96
C LEU A 780 -33.92 -1.04 0.57
N GLY A 781 -34.18 -2.10 1.35
CA GLY A 781 -33.88 -2.14 2.79
C GLY A 781 -32.38 -2.15 3.15
N GLY A 782 -31.51 -2.64 2.27
CA GLY A 782 -30.05 -2.69 2.52
C GLY A 782 -29.38 -1.31 2.50
N VAL A 783 -29.75 -0.45 1.54
CA VAL A 783 -29.21 0.91 1.40
C VAL A 783 -29.65 1.80 2.57
N ALA A 784 -30.91 1.67 3.02
CA ALA A 784 -31.39 2.38 4.20
C ALA A 784 -30.63 1.95 5.47
N LEU A 785 -30.20 0.69 5.58
CA LEU A 785 -29.44 0.18 6.73
C LEU A 785 -27.99 0.70 6.71
N ALA A 786 -27.34 0.75 5.55
CA ALA A 786 -26.00 1.33 5.41
C ALA A 786 -25.98 2.82 5.78
N GLY A 787 -26.96 3.60 5.31
CA GLY A 787 -27.12 4.99 5.70
C GLY A 787 -27.37 5.18 7.21
N LEU A 788 -28.11 4.26 7.84
CA LEU A 788 -28.38 4.28 9.28
C LEU A 788 -27.15 3.91 10.12
N LEU A 789 -26.31 2.98 9.63
CA LEU A 789 -25.07 2.58 10.28
C LEU A 789 -24.01 3.69 10.19
N LEU A 790 -23.87 4.35 9.04
CA LEU A 790 -23.04 5.55 8.88
C LEU A 790 -23.48 6.69 9.80
N ALA A 791 -24.79 6.98 9.86
CA ALA A 791 -25.32 7.99 10.76
C ALA A 791 -25.09 7.65 12.25
N ALA A 792 -25.19 6.38 12.63
CA ALA A 792 -24.93 5.92 13.99
C ALA A 792 -23.44 6.02 14.37
N GLY A 793 -22.53 5.68 13.45
CA GLY A 793 -21.08 5.86 13.62
C GLY A 793 -20.70 7.33 13.81
N LEU A 794 -21.24 8.23 12.97
CA LEU A 794 -21.04 9.67 13.08
C LEU A 794 -21.60 10.26 14.38
N LEU A 795 -22.75 9.77 14.85
CA LEU A 795 -23.32 10.15 16.14
C LEU A 795 -22.45 9.70 17.32
N ALA A 796 -21.84 8.52 17.25
CA ALA A 796 -20.90 8.02 18.26
C ALA A 796 -19.61 8.87 18.30
N LEU A 797 -19.05 9.23 17.14
CA LEU A 797 -17.89 10.12 17.04
C LEU A 797 -18.18 11.53 17.57
N ARG A 798 -19.34 12.12 17.23
CA ARG A 798 -19.75 13.44 17.74
C ARG A 798 -20.01 13.42 19.25
N ALA A 799 -20.61 12.35 19.78
CA ALA A 799 -20.80 12.18 21.23
C ALA A 799 -19.45 12.08 21.97
N ARG A 800 -18.45 11.41 21.37
CA ARG A 800 -17.11 11.28 21.93
C ARG A 800 -16.32 12.59 21.87
N ARG A 801 -16.36 13.35 20.76
CA ARG A 801 -15.77 14.72 20.68
C ARG A 801 -16.36 15.68 21.72
N ARG A 802 -17.68 15.62 21.98
CA ARG A 802 -18.32 16.42 23.04
C ARG A 802 -17.91 16.00 24.44
N ALA A 803 -17.63 14.72 24.67
CA ALA A 803 -17.13 14.24 25.96
C ALA A 803 -15.67 14.67 26.20
N MET A 804 -14.83 14.71 25.17
CA MET A 804 -13.44 15.15 25.27
C MET A 804 -13.31 16.68 25.44
N GLY A 805 -14.21 17.48 24.87
CA GLY A 805 -14.21 18.94 25.10
C GLY A 805 -14.80 19.38 26.46
N ALA A 806 -15.31 18.45 27.26
CA ALA A 806 -15.89 18.70 28.58
C ALA A 806 -15.02 18.18 29.75
N ALA A 807 -13.89 17.55 29.44
CA ALA A 807 -12.80 17.22 30.36
C ALA A 807 -11.67 18.24 30.16
#